data_AF-A0A7X3WE29-F1
#
_entry.id   AF-A0A7X3WE29-F1
#
_cell.length_a   1.000
_cell.length_b   1.000
_cell.length_c   1.000
_cell.angle_alpha   90.00
_cell.angle_beta   90.00
_cell.angle_gamma   90.00
#
_symmetry.space_group_name_H-M   'P 1'
#
loop_
_entity.id
_entity.type
_entity.pdbx_description
1 polymer ?
#
loop_
_entity_poly.entity_id
_entity_poly.type
_entity_poly.pdbx_seq_one_letter_code
_entity_poly.pdbx_strand_id
1 'polypeptide(L)'
;MVIKVPLSWLQAYCDIPWSVEELVDRLVMSGLEVDGVDTVGSDFEGFVVGHVERVDRHPNADRLSLCTVDVGGESLQVICGAPNVAAGQKVPVARVGAVLPGGMEIRKAKIRGVESFGMICSEAELNLSDDHEGIMVLDAGVEPGQPLKDIVGGPETVLSIDVGTNRPDCLSLVGVAREITALSGGELRLPSGGVDEAGSPVDTLASVRVDAPDDCPRFVGRVITGVRIGPSPDWLKSRIEAAGIRSISNVVDVTNYVMLEMGQPLHAYDLDRLAGRGIVVRRAGEKEAFTTLDGVDRTLDGEVLMIADHETGIGVGGVMGGLDTEITPETDRVFLEGACFDAVRVRRGSKALQLQTDASRRFERGMDPELQGEAVGRAAGLIAEVSGGVVAEGMIDVRTPAGPDPAIRLRTSRVNGLLGTGLDRDEIAALLRRLRFDVRTDGADLEVGVPSFRRDVVREVDLIEEVARLYGYDKIEPVASAPPRDDSAEAREREEARRGKQDDQRRLRDAMAGFGFTEVVTHSLLHPDLNRLIDPDRPSVIIDNPLSPELSAMRTSLAASVLGVVRWNANRKVRDIRIFEAGRVFWANEEGLPDEPEHLCFAVMGHRHSPHWDGPPGAFDFFDLKGLAEALLGRLGLDRVETVPYDKIDPLFDEDRTGELLADGVRTGRFGAVSHRVLDHYEIREPVWMGVIDCGVLFGQASDRRTYRAPPKYPAVERDLAIVVPEEVTHRDILNEIRACSGDLLESVELFDVYRGTQIAAQSKSMAYAMRFRSGERTLTDAEVTRLQDKVLRRLVSRYRAELRS
;
A
#
# COMPACT_ATOMS: atom_id res chain seq x y z
N MET A 1 11.79 1.76 6.22
CA MET A 1 13.08 1.61 5.52
C MET A 1 13.72 0.42 6.16
N VAL A 2 13.96 -0.62 5.37
CA VAL A 2 14.62 -1.82 5.87
C VAL A 2 16.11 -1.57 5.95
N ILE A 3 16.71 -1.88 7.10
CA ILE A 3 18.17 -1.94 7.27
C ILE A 3 18.58 -3.38 7.58
N LYS A 4 19.78 -3.76 7.11
CA LYS A 4 20.38 -5.05 7.46
C LYS A 4 21.34 -4.87 8.63
N VAL A 5 21.17 -5.69 9.65
CA VAL A 5 21.91 -5.62 10.92
C VAL A 5 22.58 -6.97 11.19
N PRO A 6 23.88 -7.11 10.85
CA PRO A 6 24.65 -8.30 11.21
C PRO A 6 24.75 -8.45 12.72
N LEU A 7 24.41 -9.64 13.23
CA LEU A 7 24.29 -9.89 14.66
C LEU A 7 25.66 -9.84 15.36
N SER A 8 26.71 -10.37 14.73
CA SER A 8 28.06 -10.31 15.31
C SER A 8 28.57 -8.87 15.45
N TRP A 9 28.22 -8.01 14.51
CA TRP A 9 28.58 -6.60 14.55
C TRP A 9 27.77 -5.86 15.62
N LEU A 10 26.48 -6.16 15.74
CA LEU A 10 25.62 -5.61 16.79
C LEU A 10 26.13 -5.97 18.19
N GLN A 11 26.63 -7.19 18.38
CA GLN A 11 27.24 -7.66 19.63
C GLN A 11 28.48 -6.86 20.05
N ALA A 12 29.15 -6.15 19.13
CA ALA A 12 30.24 -5.25 19.51
C ALA A 12 29.75 -4.08 20.38
N TYR A 13 28.48 -3.67 20.24
CA TYR A 13 27.91 -2.51 20.95
C TYR A 13 27.03 -2.88 22.14
N CYS A 14 26.44 -4.08 22.17
CA CYS A 14 25.61 -4.51 23.30
C CYS A 14 25.67 -6.03 23.50
N ASP A 15 25.42 -6.47 24.73
CA ASP A 15 25.22 -7.89 25.00
C ASP A 15 23.77 -8.30 24.66
N ILE A 16 23.62 -9.44 23.98
CA ILE A 16 22.33 -9.98 23.55
C ILE A 16 22.10 -11.29 24.31
N PRO A 17 21.34 -11.28 25.42
CA PRO A 17 21.19 -12.44 26.29
C PRO A 17 20.16 -13.47 25.79
N TRP A 18 19.53 -13.21 24.64
CA TRP A 18 18.38 -13.96 24.12
C TRP A 18 18.77 -14.82 22.91
N SER A 19 17.95 -15.82 22.61
CA SER A 19 18.03 -16.47 21.29
C SER A 19 17.67 -15.49 20.17
N VAL A 20 17.97 -15.83 18.92
CA VAL A 20 17.58 -15.00 17.76
C VAL A 20 16.06 -14.84 17.69
N GLU A 21 15.30 -15.91 17.94
CA GLU A 21 13.84 -15.90 17.95
C GLU A 21 13.30 -14.94 19.04
N GLU A 22 13.81 -15.04 20.26
CA GLU A 22 13.42 -14.15 21.36
C GLU A 22 13.83 -12.69 21.13
N LEU A 23 14.98 -12.44 20.49
CA LEU A 23 15.41 -11.11 20.10
C LEU A 23 14.42 -10.49 19.10
N VAL A 24 14.02 -11.25 18.08
CA VAL A 24 13.04 -10.82 17.08
C VAL A 24 11.73 -10.44 17.74
N ASP A 25 11.17 -11.32 18.57
CA ASP A 25 9.90 -11.06 19.26
C ASP A 25 9.97 -9.77 20.10
N ARG A 26 11.08 -9.56 20.82
CA ARG A 26 11.27 -8.38 21.66
C ARG A 26 11.42 -7.09 20.86
N LEU A 27 12.16 -7.12 19.74
CA LEU A 27 12.30 -5.97 18.86
C LEU A 27 10.94 -5.58 18.27
N VAL A 28 10.17 -6.56 17.76
CA VAL A 28 8.82 -6.35 17.21
C VAL A 28 7.89 -5.76 18.27
N MET A 29 7.85 -6.34 19.47
CA MET A 29 7.03 -5.84 20.58
C MET A 29 7.45 -4.44 21.07
N SER A 30 8.72 -4.07 20.82
CA SER A 30 9.25 -2.73 21.07
C SER A 30 9.07 -1.74 19.91
N GLY A 31 8.38 -2.12 18.82
CA GLY A 31 8.09 -1.25 17.68
C GLY A 31 9.17 -1.23 16.58
N LEU A 32 10.09 -2.21 16.58
CA LEU A 32 11.05 -2.44 15.50
C LEU A 32 10.71 -3.75 14.78
N GLU A 33 9.99 -3.65 13.67
CA GLU A 33 9.56 -4.81 12.90
C GLU A 33 10.76 -5.51 12.24
N VAL A 34 10.83 -6.83 12.37
CA VAL A 34 11.87 -7.63 11.71
C VAL A 34 11.22 -8.37 10.54
N ASP A 35 11.50 -7.91 9.32
CA ASP A 35 10.97 -8.46 8.07
C ASP A 35 11.54 -9.85 7.76
N GLY A 36 12.76 -10.13 8.23
CA GLY A 36 13.45 -11.38 7.96
C GLY A 36 14.72 -11.57 8.77
N VAL A 37 15.13 -12.82 8.87
CA VAL A 37 16.40 -13.25 9.45
C VAL A 37 17.10 -14.11 8.40
N ASP A 38 18.17 -13.58 7.85
CA ASP A 38 18.97 -14.25 6.83
C ASP A 38 20.26 -14.80 7.44
N THR A 39 20.80 -15.86 6.83
CA THR A 39 22.16 -16.32 7.13
C THR A 39 23.03 -16.03 5.92
N VAL A 40 24.11 -15.27 6.11
CA VAL A 40 25.16 -15.04 5.12
C VAL A 40 26.30 -16.03 5.37
N GLY A 41 26.80 -16.66 4.32
CA GLY A 41 27.80 -17.72 4.40
C GLY A 41 27.23 -19.06 4.91
N SER A 42 28.12 -19.91 5.43
CA SER A 42 27.80 -21.23 5.98
C SER A 42 28.92 -21.71 6.91
N ASP A 43 28.79 -22.92 7.46
CA ASP A 43 29.85 -23.57 8.23
C ASP A 43 31.03 -24.05 7.37
N PHE A 44 30.86 -24.08 6.05
CA PHE A 44 31.90 -24.43 5.07
C PHE A 44 32.61 -25.77 5.38
N GLU A 45 31.88 -26.74 5.93
CA GLU A 45 32.40 -28.10 6.16
C GLU A 45 32.71 -28.78 4.83
N GLY A 46 33.95 -29.27 4.68
CA GLY A 46 34.43 -29.87 3.42
C GLY A 46 34.92 -28.88 2.37
N PHE A 47 34.99 -27.58 2.68
CA PHE A 47 35.55 -26.54 1.82
C PHE A 47 36.96 -26.17 2.25
N VAL A 48 37.86 -26.03 1.28
CA VAL A 48 39.27 -25.68 1.52
C VAL A 48 39.78 -24.69 0.48
N VAL A 49 40.91 -24.05 0.76
CA VAL A 49 41.68 -23.34 -0.25
C VAL A 49 42.28 -24.32 -1.25
N GLY A 50 42.05 -24.07 -2.52
CA GLY A 50 42.77 -24.70 -3.62
C GLY A 50 43.74 -23.74 -4.31
N HIS A 51 44.83 -24.26 -4.84
CA HIS A 51 45.72 -23.55 -5.75
C HIS A 51 45.60 -24.14 -7.15
N VAL A 52 45.19 -23.32 -8.12
CA VAL A 52 45.00 -23.74 -9.50
C VAL A 52 46.36 -23.91 -10.18
N GLU A 53 46.87 -25.14 -10.22
CA GLU A 53 48.18 -25.46 -10.81
C GLU A 53 48.17 -25.32 -12.33
N ARG A 54 47.08 -25.74 -12.98
CA ARG A 54 46.94 -25.73 -14.44
C ARG A 54 45.49 -25.54 -14.86
N VAL A 55 45.30 -24.83 -15.97
CA VAL A 55 44.00 -24.63 -16.62
C VAL A 55 44.14 -25.02 -18.09
N ASP A 56 43.53 -26.13 -18.49
CA ASP A 56 43.47 -26.59 -19.88
C ASP A 56 42.06 -26.35 -20.46
N ARG A 57 41.94 -26.28 -21.79
CA ARG A 57 40.61 -26.31 -22.43
C ARG A 57 39.96 -27.67 -22.27
N HIS A 58 38.67 -27.68 -21.96
CA HIS A 58 37.91 -28.93 -21.88
C HIS A 58 37.84 -29.58 -23.27
N PRO A 59 38.21 -30.88 -23.42
CA PRO A 59 38.37 -31.53 -24.73
C PRO A 59 37.07 -31.62 -25.55
N ASN A 60 35.91 -31.58 -24.87
CA ASN A 60 34.59 -31.74 -25.47
C ASN A 60 33.65 -30.54 -25.23
N ALA A 61 34.15 -29.37 -24.81
CA ALA A 61 33.30 -28.20 -24.54
C ALA A 61 34.07 -26.86 -24.59
N ASP A 62 33.62 -25.91 -25.41
CA ASP A 62 34.33 -24.65 -25.66
C ASP A 62 34.26 -23.64 -24.51
N ARG A 63 33.26 -23.75 -23.63
CA ARG A 63 33.01 -22.83 -22.50
C ARG A 63 33.41 -23.40 -21.15
N LEU A 64 34.10 -24.54 -21.11
CA LEU A 64 34.55 -25.17 -19.87
C LEU A 64 36.07 -25.30 -19.88
N SER A 65 36.65 -25.14 -18.70
CA SER A 65 38.06 -25.35 -18.41
C SER A 65 38.23 -26.61 -17.58
N LEU A 66 39.28 -27.36 -17.85
CA LEU A 66 39.73 -28.49 -17.06
C LEU A 66 40.87 -28.01 -16.16
N CYS A 67 40.60 -27.85 -14.87
CA CYS A 67 41.54 -27.33 -13.90
C CYS A 67 42.17 -28.48 -13.10
N THR A 68 43.48 -28.39 -12.86
CA THR A 68 44.18 -29.19 -11.84
C THR A 68 44.42 -28.29 -10.64
N VAL A 69 43.88 -28.67 -9.49
CA VAL A 69 43.84 -27.83 -8.28
C VAL A 69 44.46 -28.57 -7.10
N ASP A 70 45.56 -28.06 -6.57
CA ASP A 70 46.17 -28.57 -5.33
C ASP A 70 45.36 -28.08 -4.13
N VAL A 71 44.92 -29.01 -3.28
CA VAL A 71 44.15 -28.74 -2.06
C VAL A 71 44.91 -29.12 -0.80
N GLY A 72 46.24 -29.00 -0.80
CA GLY A 72 47.10 -29.24 0.37
C GLY A 72 47.83 -30.58 0.31
N GLY A 73 48.49 -30.86 -0.81
CA GLY A 73 49.24 -32.10 -1.06
C GLY A 73 48.49 -33.15 -1.86
N GLU A 74 47.27 -32.83 -2.31
CA GLU A 74 46.43 -33.64 -3.20
C GLU A 74 45.98 -32.76 -4.38
N SER A 75 46.28 -33.17 -5.62
CA SER A 75 45.81 -32.47 -6.82
C SER A 75 44.48 -33.07 -7.30
N LEU A 76 43.43 -32.26 -7.29
CA LEU A 76 42.09 -32.61 -7.77
C LEU A 76 41.89 -32.13 -9.21
N GLN A 77 41.21 -32.94 -10.01
CA GLN A 77 40.71 -32.53 -11.32
C GLN A 77 39.32 -31.93 -11.16
N VAL A 78 39.16 -30.64 -11.45
CA VAL A 78 37.90 -29.90 -11.31
C VAL A 78 37.55 -29.21 -12.61
N ILE A 79 36.31 -29.37 -13.08
CA ILE A 79 35.82 -28.68 -14.27
C ILE A 79 35.19 -27.36 -13.84
N CYS A 80 35.66 -26.25 -14.41
CA CYS A 80 35.19 -24.90 -14.08
C CYS A 80 34.67 -24.19 -15.33
N GLY A 81 33.52 -23.54 -15.23
CA GLY A 81 32.92 -22.74 -16.31
C GLY A 81 33.16 -21.24 -16.20
N ALA A 82 33.76 -20.77 -15.10
CA ALA A 82 33.92 -19.35 -14.86
C ALA A 82 34.98 -18.74 -15.78
N PRO A 83 34.71 -17.56 -16.38
CA PRO A 83 35.59 -16.94 -17.36
C PRO A 83 36.91 -16.43 -16.75
N ASN A 84 36.94 -16.21 -15.43
CA ASN A 84 38.07 -15.64 -14.70
C ASN A 84 39.02 -16.70 -14.10
N VAL A 85 38.80 -18.00 -14.32
CA VAL A 85 39.69 -19.05 -13.80
C VAL A 85 41.04 -19.07 -14.54
N ALA A 86 42.13 -18.97 -13.79
CA ALA A 86 43.49 -18.92 -14.32
C ALA A 86 44.49 -19.68 -13.42
N ALA A 87 45.56 -20.18 -14.03
CA ALA A 87 46.64 -20.84 -13.30
C ALA A 87 47.35 -19.84 -12.35
N GLY A 88 47.70 -20.30 -11.15
CA GLY A 88 48.32 -19.50 -10.09
C GLY A 88 47.34 -18.88 -9.09
N GLN A 89 46.02 -18.96 -9.33
CA GLN A 89 45.02 -18.42 -8.42
C GLN A 89 44.82 -19.31 -7.18
N LYS A 90 44.58 -18.67 -6.03
CA LYS A 90 44.03 -19.32 -4.82
C LYS A 90 42.51 -19.17 -4.86
N VAL A 91 41.77 -20.25 -4.66
CA VAL A 91 40.31 -20.28 -4.87
C VAL A 91 39.62 -21.16 -3.83
N PRO A 92 38.36 -20.89 -3.46
CA PRO A 92 37.58 -21.81 -2.64
C PRO A 92 37.23 -23.08 -3.41
N VAL A 93 37.49 -24.25 -2.81
CA VAL A 93 37.17 -25.55 -3.40
C VAL A 93 36.26 -26.34 -2.48
N ALA A 94 35.07 -26.67 -2.97
CA ALA A 94 34.18 -27.63 -2.35
C ALA A 94 34.61 -29.05 -2.75
N ARG A 95 35.03 -29.86 -1.76
CA ARG A 95 35.43 -31.25 -2.01
C ARG A 95 34.20 -32.15 -2.18
N VAL A 96 34.41 -33.35 -2.72
CA VAL A 96 33.37 -34.38 -2.74
C VAL A 96 32.91 -34.68 -1.30
N GLY A 97 31.61 -34.60 -1.07
CA GLY A 97 30.97 -34.71 0.25
C GLY A 97 30.64 -33.36 0.91
N ALA A 98 31.19 -32.25 0.41
CA ALA A 98 30.81 -30.91 0.89
C ALA A 98 29.36 -30.59 0.50
N VAL A 99 28.66 -29.81 1.33
CA VAL A 99 27.28 -29.37 1.06
C VAL A 99 27.28 -27.87 0.84
N LEU A 100 26.87 -27.43 -0.34
CA LEU A 100 26.71 -26.01 -0.64
C LEU A 100 25.57 -25.39 0.18
N PRO A 101 25.67 -24.09 0.52
CA PRO A 101 24.51 -23.29 0.90
C PRO A 101 23.32 -23.54 -0.05
N GLY A 102 22.16 -23.87 0.50
CA GLY A 102 20.99 -24.33 -0.27
C GLY A 102 20.83 -25.86 -0.36
N GLY A 103 21.76 -26.64 0.20
CA GLY A 103 21.61 -28.07 0.46
C GLY A 103 22.12 -29.01 -0.64
N MET A 104 22.84 -28.50 -1.64
CA MET A 104 23.39 -29.34 -2.71
C MET A 104 24.70 -30.01 -2.28
N GLU A 105 24.70 -31.34 -2.19
CA GLU A 105 25.90 -32.13 -1.92
C GLU A 105 26.79 -32.28 -3.16
N ILE A 106 28.08 -31.96 -3.03
CA ILE A 106 29.08 -32.13 -4.07
C ILE A 106 29.45 -33.60 -4.21
N ARG A 107 29.21 -34.15 -5.39
CA ARG A 107 29.51 -35.55 -5.73
C ARG A 107 30.48 -35.62 -6.89
N LYS A 108 31.18 -36.76 -7.02
CA LYS A 108 31.94 -37.06 -8.24
C LYS A 108 31.00 -37.02 -9.44
N ALA A 109 31.28 -36.12 -10.38
CA ALA A 109 30.46 -35.91 -11.57
C ALA A 109 31.25 -36.21 -12.84
N LYS A 110 30.55 -36.59 -13.93
CA LYS A 110 31.13 -36.72 -15.26
C LYS A 110 30.49 -35.69 -16.18
N ILE A 111 31.19 -34.57 -16.42
CA ILE A 111 30.69 -33.46 -17.23
C ILE A 111 31.28 -33.61 -18.63
N ARG A 112 30.42 -33.75 -19.64
CA ARG A 112 30.83 -33.88 -21.06
C ARG A 112 31.93 -34.94 -21.30
N GLY A 113 31.86 -36.04 -20.55
CA GLY A 113 32.76 -37.19 -20.70
C GLY A 113 34.02 -37.16 -19.82
N VAL A 114 34.30 -36.06 -19.12
CA VAL A 114 35.46 -35.91 -18.23
C VAL A 114 35.00 -35.88 -16.77
N GLU A 115 35.76 -36.51 -15.86
CA GLU A 115 35.42 -36.57 -14.43
C GLU A 115 35.77 -35.25 -13.72
N SER A 116 34.95 -34.82 -12.75
CA SER A 116 35.21 -33.68 -11.85
C SER A 116 35.10 -34.16 -10.41
N PHE A 117 36.10 -33.84 -9.58
CA PHE A 117 36.27 -34.31 -8.20
C PHE A 117 36.11 -33.19 -7.17
N GLY A 118 35.18 -32.28 -7.44
CA GLY A 118 34.92 -31.10 -6.62
C GLY A 118 34.35 -29.98 -7.47
N MET A 119 34.31 -28.80 -6.86
CA MET A 119 33.82 -27.57 -7.47
C MET A 119 34.65 -26.38 -6.98
N ILE A 120 35.04 -25.49 -7.88
CA ILE A 120 35.61 -24.18 -7.53
C ILE A 120 34.43 -23.22 -7.40
N CYS A 121 34.32 -22.51 -6.28
CA CYS A 121 33.10 -21.77 -5.95
C CYS A 121 33.18 -20.27 -6.27
N SER A 122 32.04 -19.69 -6.65
CA SER A 122 31.81 -18.24 -6.61
C SER A 122 31.35 -17.76 -5.24
N GLU A 123 31.29 -16.44 -5.04
CA GLU A 123 30.71 -15.86 -3.81
C GLU A 123 29.22 -16.20 -3.66
N ALA A 124 28.44 -16.19 -4.75
CA ALA A 124 27.03 -16.60 -4.73
C ALA A 124 26.82 -18.06 -4.33
N GLU A 125 27.67 -18.97 -4.80
CA GLU A 125 27.59 -20.39 -4.41
C GLU A 125 27.96 -20.60 -2.93
N LEU A 126 28.78 -19.71 -2.37
CA LEU A 126 29.12 -19.69 -0.95
C LEU A 126 28.12 -18.88 -0.11
N ASN A 127 27.08 -18.31 -0.73
CA ASN A 127 26.09 -17.44 -0.10
C ASN A 127 26.74 -16.23 0.62
N LEU A 128 27.82 -15.69 0.05
CA LEU A 128 28.54 -14.53 0.57
C LEU A 128 28.09 -13.22 -0.10
N SER A 129 27.75 -13.27 -1.39
CA SER A 129 27.22 -12.14 -2.17
C SER A 129 26.36 -12.65 -3.33
N ASP A 130 25.68 -11.76 -4.06
CA ASP A 130 24.93 -12.14 -5.27
C ASP A 130 25.81 -12.26 -6.53
N ASP A 131 27.14 -12.10 -6.40
CA ASP A 131 28.06 -12.16 -7.52
C ASP A 131 28.22 -13.58 -8.06
N HIS A 132 27.83 -13.74 -9.32
CA HIS A 132 27.89 -14.97 -10.09
C HIS A 132 28.67 -14.78 -11.41
N GLU A 133 29.36 -13.66 -11.61
CA GLU A 133 30.12 -13.39 -12.84
C GLU A 133 31.38 -14.27 -12.96
N GLY A 134 31.91 -14.77 -11.83
CA GLY A 134 33.09 -15.61 -11.80
C GLY A 134 33.32 -16.35 -10.49
N ILE A 135 34.42 -17.11 -10.43
CA ILE A 135 34.87 -17.73 -9.18
C ILE A 135 35.45 -16.70 -8.22
N MET A 136 35.37 -16.98 -6.93
CA MET A 136 36.05 -16.18 -5.91
C MET A 136 37.56 -16.43 -5.97
N VAL A 137 38.34 -15.36 -6.05
CA VAL A 137 39.81 -15.42 -6.00
C VAL A 137 40.28 -14.91 -4.64
N LEU A 138 41.03 -15.74 -3.93
CA LEU A 138 41.57 -15.45 -2.60
C LEU A 138 42.95 -14.80 -2.71
N ASP A 139 43.34 -14.09 -1.65
CA ASP A 139 44.66 -13.46 -1.54
C ASP A 139 45.80 -14.46 -1.61
N ALA A 140 46.97 -14.03 -2.10
CA ALA A 140 48.13 -14.90 -2.26
C ALA A 140 48.71 -15.44 -0.93
N GLY A 141 48.36 -14.82 0.20
CA GLY A 141 48.85 -15.18 1.53
C GLY A 141 48.25 -16.45 2.15
N VAL A 142 47.23 -17.05 1.51
CA VAL A 142 46.56 -18.26 2.03
C VAL A 142 47.14 -19.54 1.44
N GLU A 143 47.26 -20.57 2.27
CA GLU A 143 47.91 -21.83 1.90
C GLU A 143 46.91 -22.89 1.40
N PRO A 144 47.26 -23.72 0.38
CA PRO A 144 46.38 -24.77 -0.11
C PRO A 144 46.07 -25.78 1.00
N GLY A 145 44.80 -26.21 1.06
CA GLY A 145 44.30 -27.15 2.06
C GLY A 145 43.88 -26.52 3.38
N GLN A 146 44.10 -25.22 3.59
CA GLN A 146 43.53 -24.50 4.72
C GLN A 146 41.99 -24.54 4.66
N PRO A 147 41.29 -24.80 5.78
CA PRO A 147 39.83 -24.74 5.82
C PRO A 147 39.31 -23.37 5.39
N LEU A 148 38.27 -23.35 4.53
CA LEU A 148 37.73 -22.09 4.01
C LEU A 148 37.14 -21.22 5.14
N LYS A 149 36.51 -21.84 6.14
CA LYS A 149 35.93 -21.19 7.33
C LYS A 149 36.93 -20.28 8.07
N ASP A 150 38.21 -20.65 8.06
CA ASP A 150 39.27 -19.88 8.74
C ASP A 150 39.64 -18.60 7.99
N ILE A 151 39.16 -18.44 6.75
CA ILE A 151 39.45 -17.30 5.87
C ILE A 151 38.23 -16.41 5.73
N VAL A 152 37.08 -16.99 5.35
CA VAL A 152 35.85 -16.22 5.08
C VAL A 152 34.97 -16.05 6.31
N GLY A 153 35.28 -16.75 7.40
CA GLY A 153 34.48 -16.76 8.63
C GLY A 153 33.39 -17.84 8.64
N GLY A 154 32.69 -17.92 9.77
CA GLY A 154 31.50 -18.77 9.93
C GLY A 154 30.23 -18.09 9.41
N PRO A 155 29.06 -18.74 9.56
CA PRO A 155 27.79 -18.16 9.17
C PRO A 155 27.49 -16.90 9.99
N GLU A 156 27.05 -15.85 9.32
CA GLU A 156 26.60 -14.58 9.92
C GLU A 156 25.08 -14.49 9.89
N THR A 157 24.47 -14.18 11.03
CA THR A 157 23.03 -13.95 11.12
C THR A 157 22.76 -12.47 10.87
N VAL A 158 21.94 -12.15 9.88
CA VAL A 158 21.60 -10.76 9.51
C VAL A 158 20.11 -10.54 9.73
N LEU A 159 19.78 -9.55 10.57
CA LEU A 159 18.40 -9.12 10.80
C LEU A 159 18.01 -8.05 9.77
N SER A 160 16.91 -8.23 9.08
CA SER A 160 16.29 -7.21 8.23
C SER A 160 15.23 -6.47 9.03
N ILE A 161 15.49 -5.24 9.45
CA ILE A 161 14.61 -4.47 10.35
C ILE A 161 13.93 -3.33 9.58
N ASP A 162 12.59 -3.33 9.50
CA ASP A 162 11.85 -2.19 8.96
C ASP A 162 11.70 -1.10 10.02
N VAL A 163 12.41 -0.01 9.78
CA VAL A 163 12.42 1.14 10.69
C VAL A 163 11.34 2.14 10.26
N GLY A 164 10.38 2.35 11.16
CA GLY A 164 9.33 3.38 11.04
C GLY A 164 9.88 4.79 10.86
N THR A 165 9.07 5.71 10.32
CA THR A 165 9.52 7.09 10.03
C THR A 165 9.83 7.91 11.28
N ASN A 166 9.26 7.53 12.43
CA ASN A 166 9.49 8.16 13.74
C ASN A 166 10.74 7.66 14.45
N ARG A 167 11.44 6.63 13.93
CA ARG A 167 12.63 6.05 14.57
C ARG A 167 13.92 6.24 13.76
N PRO A 168 14.27 7.48 13.34
CA PRO A 168 15.51 7.73 12.61
C PRO A 168 16.76 7.30 13.40
N ASP A 169 16.67 7.30 14.73
CA ASP A 169 17.72 6.84 15.63
C ASP A 169 18.09 5.37 15.44
N CYS A 170 17.16 4.54 14.97
CA CYS A 170 17.36 3.11 14.72
C CYS A 170 17.83 2.78 13.30
N LEU A 171 18.18 3.77 12.47
CA LEU A 171 18.77 3.55 11.14
C LEU A 171 20.27 3.19 11.18
N SER A 172 20.74 2.75 12.34
CA SER A 172 22.13 2.40 12.61
C SER A 172 22.27 1.27 13.63
N LEU A 173 23.42 0.59 13.61
CA LEU A 173 23.74 -0.46 14.58
C LEU A 173 23.75 0.06 16.01
N VAL A 174 24.33 1.24 16.26
CA VAL A 174 24.30 1.87 17.60
C VAL A 174 22.88 2.20 18.03
N GLY A 175 22.02 2.60 17.09
CA GLY A 175 20.59 2.82 17.31
C GLY A 175 19.86 1.58 17.79
N VAL A 176 20.00 0.48 17.05
CA VAL A 176 19.40 -0.81 17.39
C VAL A 176 20.00 -1.38 18.69
N ALA A 177 21.31 -1.27 18.87
CA ALA A 177 21.99 -1.69 20.11
C ALA A 177 21.45 -0.93 21.32
N ARG A 178 21.17 0.37 21.19
CA ARG A 178 20.56 1.18 22.25
C ARG A 178 19.18 0.65 22.66
N GLU A 179 18.36 0.23 21.70
CA GLU A 179 17.05 -0.38 21.97
C GLU A 179 17.19 -1.75 22.66
N ILE A 180 18.11 -2.59 22.18
CA ILE A 180 18.40 -3.89 22.81
C ILE A 180 18.86 -3.70 24.25
N THR A 181 19.78 -2.76 24.49
CA THR A 181 20.25 -2.41 25.84
C THR A 181 19.11 -1.87 26.70
N ALA A 182 18.23 -1.03 26.13
CA ALA A 182 17.06 -0.54 26.83
C ALA A 182 16.13 -1.70 27.23
N LEU A 183 15.96 -2.73 26.40
CA LEU A 183 15.13 -3.91 26.68
C LEU A 183 15.79 -4.90 27.66
N SER A 184 17.10 -5.13 27.54
CA SER A 184 17.85 -6.10 28.35
C SER A 184 18.25 -5.55 29.72
N GLY A 185 18.43 -4.22 29.82
CA GLY A 185 19.02 -3.57 31.00
C GLY A 185 20.54 -3.73 31.08
N GLY A 186 21.19 -4.11 29.97
CA GLY A 186 22.65 -4.27 29.87
C GLY A 186 23.40 -2.94 29.74
N GLU A 187 24.66 -3.03 29.30
CA GLU A 187 25.52 -1.87 29.02
C GLU A 187 25.59 -1.60 27.50
N LEU A 188 25.62 -0.32 27.12
CA LEU A 188 25.83 0.11 25.73
C LEU A 188 27.28 0.57 25.57
N ARG A 189 28.01 -0.08 24.67
CA ARG A 189 29.38 0.26 24.26
C ARG A 189 29.28 1.17 23.03
N LEU A 190 29.72 2.43 23.14
CA LEU A 190 29.70 3.38 22.01
C LEU A 190 31.06 3.39 21.28
N PRO A 191 31.08 3.57 19.95
CA PRO A 191 32.33 3.78 19.22
C PRO A 191 32.99 5.09 19.68
N SER A 192 34.32 5.11 19.75
CA SER A 192 35.09 6.33 20.05
C SER A 192 35.23 7.21 18.81
N GLY A 193 34.93 8.50 18.95
CA GLY A 193 35.24 9.53 17.95
C GLY A 193 36.61 10.19 18.12
N GLY A 194 37.38 9.79 19.14
CA GLY A 194 38.72 10.34 19.40
C GLY A 194 39.72 9.89 18.34
N VAL A 195 40.56 10.81 17.87
CA VAL A 195 41.58 10.57 16.84
C VAL A 195 42.93 11.16 17.24
N ASP A 196 43.99 10.50 16.79
CA ASP A 196 45.35 11.03 16.92
C ASP A 196 45.59 12.08 15.83
N GLU A 197 45.69 13.34 16.25
CA GLU A 197 45.87 14.49 15.37
C GLU A 197 47.35 14.84 15.24
N ALA A 198 47.79 15.18 14.03
CA ALA A 198 49.14 15.66 13.76
C ALA A 198 49.21 16.53 12.50
N GLY A 199 50.30 17.27 12.35
CA GLY A 199 50.55 18.07 11.15
C GLY A 199 50.02 19.51 11.26
N SER A 200 49.49 20.04 10.15
CA SER A 200 48.99 21.42 10.09
C SER A 200 47.56 21.53 10.60
N PRO A 201 47.18 22.67 11.23
CA PRO A 201 45.80 22.94 11.60
C PRO A 201 44.84 22.89 10.40
N VAL A 202 43.65 22.31 10.59
CA VAL A 202 42.67 22.07 9.53
C VAL A 202 42.21 23.37 8.84
N ASP A 203 42.14 24.48 9.57
CA ASP A 203 41.75 25.81 9.08
C ASP A 203 42.81 26.44 8.15
N THR A 204 44.04 25.93 8.16
CA THR A 204 45.08 26.30 7.19
C THR A 204 45.02 25.47 5.90
N LEU A 205 44.33 24.33 5.94
CA LEU A 205 44.26 23.37 4.83
C LEU A 205 42.97 23.48 4.03
N ALA A 206 41.86 23.76 4.71
CA ALA A 206 40.54 23.86 4.10
C ALA A 206 39.68 24.94 4.75
N SER A 207 38.60 25.33 4.08
CA SER A 207 37.61 26.29 4.62
C SER A 207 36.18 25.81 4.41
N VAL A 208 35.26 26.19 5.29
CA VAL A 208 33.83 25.88 5.15
C VAL A 208 33.03 27.16 5.40
N ARG A 209 32.08 27.44 4.52
CA ARG A 209 31.09 28.51 4.66
C ARG A 209 29.69 27.95 4.47
N VAL A 210 28.77 28.29 5.37
CA VAL A 210 27.35 27.89 5.26
C VAL A 210 26.52 29.14 5.00
N ASP A 211 26.08 29.32 3.76
CA ASP A 211 25.26 30.45 3.31
C ASP A 211 23.76 30.20 3.54
N ALA A 212 23.37 28.94 3.83
CA ALA A 212 22.00 28.51 4.13
C ALA A 212 21.89 27.82 5.51
N PRO A 213 22.09 28.54 6.63
CA PRO A 213 22.15 27.97 7.98
C PRO A 213 20.85 27.32 8.46
N ASP A 214 19.70 27.70 7.89
CA ASP A 214 18.40 27.07 8.19
C ASP A 214 18.27 25.68 7.55
N ASP A 215 18.88 25.49 6.38
CA ASP A 215 18.84 24.21 5.64
C ASP A 215 20.01 23.29 6.05
N CYS A 216 21.07 23.85 6.64
CA CYS A 216 22.25 23.14 7.14
C CYS A 216 22.70 23.74 8.48
N PRO A 217 22.01 23.45 9.60
CA PRO A 217 22.33 24.02 10.91
C PRO A 217 23.71 23.64 11.46
N ARG A 218 24.32 22.55 10.95
CA ARG A 218 25.68 22.16 11.33
C ARG A 218 26.40 21.51 10.16
N PHE A 219 27.64 21.93 9.92
CA PHE A 219 28.55 21.32 8.97
C PHE A 219 29.93 21.12 9.61
N VAL A 220 30.44 19.91 9.52
CA VAL A 220 31.71 19.49 10.10
C VAL A 220 32.66 19.03 8.99
N GLY A 221 33.90 19.51 9.06
CA GLY A 221 34.98 19.21 8.13
C GLY A 221 36.26 18.75 8.84
N ARG A 222 36.88 17.66 8.36
CA ARG A 222 38.24 17.25 8.72
C ARG A 222 39.08 16.94 7.49
N VAL A 223 40.40 17.15 7.59
CA VAL A 223 41.34 16.82 6.51
C VAL A 223 42.25 15.68 6.93
N ILE A 224 42.43 14.70 6.05
CA ILE A 224 43.44 13.64 6.19
C ILE A 224 44.42 13.76 5.03
N THR A 225 45.73 13.72 5.32
CA THR A 225 46.80 13.85 4.32
C THR A 225 47.64 12.59 4.23
N GLY A 226 48.24 12.32 3.07
CA GLY A 226 49.05 11.11 2.86
C GLY A 226 48.22 9.83 2.77
N VAL A 227 46.96 9.95 2.33
CA VAL A 227 46.02 8.83 2.20
C VAL A 227 46.44 7.97 1.01
N ARG A 228 46.47 6.65 1.19
CA ARG A 228 46.60 5.68 0.09
C ARG A 228 45.26 5.04 -0.21
N ILE A 229 44.74 5.30 -1.41
CA ILE A 229 43.50 4.69 -1.88
C ILE A 229 43.77 3.26 -2.35
N GLY A 230 42.94 2.33 -1.88
CA GLY A 230 43.09 0.91 -2.19
C GLY A 230 41.86 0.09 -1.75
N PRO A 231 41.92 -1.25 -1.90
CA PRO A 231 40.88 -2.12 -1.39
C PRO A 231 40.78 -2.03 0.14
N SER A 232 39.56 -2.21 0.65
CA SER A 232 39.30 -2.25 2.09
C SER A 232 39.87 -3.52 2.73
N PRO A 233 40.32 -3.46 4.00
CA PRO A 233 40.67 -4.65 4.75
C PRO A 233 39.44 -5.55 4.97
N ASP A 234 39.66 -6.86 5.10
CA ASP A 234 38.59 -7.87 5.16
C ASP A 234 37.54 -7.57 6.24
N TRP A 235 37.96 -7.14 7.42
CA TRP A 235 37.03 -6.85 8.52
C TRP A 235 36.03 -5.73 8.18
N LEU A 236 36.46 -4.75 7.38
CA LEU A 236 35.63 -3.61 6.96
C LEU A 236 34.69 -4.06 5.84
N LYS A 237 35.25 -4.74 4.83
CA LYS A 237 34.52 -5.29 3.68
C LYS A 237 33.40 -6.22 4.14
N SER A 238 33.70 -7.23 4.95
CA SER A 238 32.72 -8.23 5.40
C SER A 238 31.57 -7.61 6.19
N ARG A 239 31.82 -6.56 6.97
CA ARG A 239 30.77 -5.89 7.76
C ARG A 239 29.80 -5.08 6.90
N ILE A 240 30.31 -4.27 5.97
CA ILE A 240 29.44 -3.47 5.10
C ILE A 240 28.66 -4.34 4.11
N GLU A 241 29.27 -5.43 3.62
CA GLU A 241 28.62 -6.36 2.70
C GLU A 241 27.52 -7.16 3.40
N ALA A 242 27.76 -7.65 4.62
CA ALA A 242 26.72 -8.29 5.43
C ALA A 242 25.56 -7.32 5.75
N ALA A 243 25.83 -6.01 5.84
CA ALA A 243 24.82 -4.96 5.96
C ALA A 243 24.20 -4.52 4.61
N GLY A 244 24.52 -5.20 3.51
CA GLY A 244 23.92 -4.99 2.19
C GLY A 244 24.57 -3.90 1.33
N ILE A 245 25.76 -3.41 1.70
CA ILE A 245 26.51 -2.41 0.94
C ILE A 245 27.76 -3.06 0.35
N ARG A 246 27.89 -3.00 -0.99
CA ARG A 246 29.08 -3.48 -1.71
C ARG A 246 30.31 -2.61 -1.41
N SER A 247 31.45 -3.25 -1.16
CA SER A 247 32.75 -2.58 -1.00
C SER A 247 33.25 -1.91 -2.29
N ILE A 248 33.85 -0.72 -2.16
CA ILE A 248 34.37 0.08 -3.28
C ILE A 248 35.84 0.42 -3.06
N SER A 249 36.14 1.15 -1.98
CA SER A 249 37.51 1.56 -1.61
C SER A 249 37.60 1.80 -0.13
N ASN A 250 38.80 1.68 0.44
CA ASN A 250 39.05 1.87 1.87
C ASN A 250 38.50 3.19 2.43
N VAL A 251 38.49 4.28 1.67
CA VAL A 251 37.91 5.57 2.11
C VAL A 251 36.39 5.59 2.01
N VAL A 252 35.83 5.19 0.87
CA VAL A 252 34.37 5.18 0.66
C VAL A 252 33.69 4.20 1.62
N ASP A 253 34.29 3.04 1.82
CA ASP A 253 33.78 1.99 2.69
C ASP A 253 33.79 2.42 4.15
N VAL A 254 34.76 3.23 4.60
CA VAL A 254 34.71 3.83 5.95
C VAL A 254 33.53 4.80 6.08
N THR A 255 33.24 5.62 5.07
CA THR A 255 32.07 6.52 5.14
C THR A 255 30.76 5.74 5.23
N ASN A 256 30.61 4.67 4.45
CA ASN A 256 29.46 3.76 4.52
C ASN A 256 29.40 3.01 5.86
N TYR A 257 30.54 2.54 6.35
CA TYR A 257 30.66 1.85 7.63
C TYR A 257 30.20 2.75 8.78
N VAL A 258 30.65 4.00 8.83
CA VAL A 258 30.24 4.94 9.90
C VAL A 258 28.76 5.33 9.76
N MET A 259 28.24 5.44 8.53
CA MET A 259 26.81 5.62 8.31
C MET A 259 25.98 4.44 8.85
N LEU A 260 26.43 3.20 8.63
CA LEU A 260 25.76 2.01 9.17
C LEU A 260 25.95 1.90 10.70
N GLU A 261 27.15 2.17 11.20
CA GLU A 261 27.52 2.08 12.61
C GLU A 261 26.73 3.09 13.45
N MET A 262 26.83 4.38 13.09
CA MET A 262 26.35 5.49 13.91
C MET A 262 25.07 6.14 13.35
N GLY A 263 24.77 5.98 12.06
CA GLY A 263 23.58 6.54 11.41
C GLY A 263 23.82 7.84 10.66
N GLN A 264 25.03 8.41 10.74
CA GLN A 264 25.38 9.66 10.09
C GLN A 264 25.94 9.39 8.68
N PRO A 265 25.25 9.79 7.60
CA PRO A 265 25.86 9.78 6.28
C PRO A 265 27.02 10.77 6.23
N LEU A 266 28.13 10.34 5.65
CA LEU A 266 29.35 11.13 5.47
C LEU A 266 29.73 11.16 4.00
N HIS A 267 30.54 12.13 3.61
CA HIS A 267 31.11 12.19 2.28
C HIS A 267 32.60 12.51 2.33
N ALA A 268 33.35 12.04 1.33
CA ALA A 268 34.79 12.26 1.21
C ALA A 268 35.08 12.88 -0.16
N TYR A 269 35.74 14.04 -0.16
CA TYR A 269 36.16 14.72 -1.38
C TYR A 269 37.68 14.67 -1.53
N ASP A 270 38.16 14.66 -2.77
CA ASP A 270 39.56 14.96 -3.06
C ASP A 270 39.81 16.45 -2.81
N LEU A 271 40.56 16.76 -1.74
CA LEU A 271 40.81 18.14 -1.32
C LEU A 271 41.54 18.95 -2.39
N ASP A 272 42.38 18.31 -3.21
CA ASP A 272 43.13 19.01 -4.26
C ASP A 272 42.27 19.30 -5.50
N ARG A 273 41.08 18.71 -5.61
CA ARG A 273 40.08 19.02 -6.65
C ARG A 273 39.07 20.09 -6.23
N LEU A 274 38.95 20.41 -4.95
CA LEU A 274 38.07 21.47 -4.47
C LEU A 274 38.65 22.84 -4.82
N ALA A 275 37.94 23.64 -5.63
CA ALA A 275 38.41 24.97 -5.98
C ALA A 275 38.55 25.84 -4.72
N GLY A 276 39.75 26.39 -4.53
CA GLY A 276 40.09 27.16 -3.33
C GLY A 276 40.16 26.36 -2.03
N ARG A 277 40.15 25.02 -2.10
CA ARG A 277 40.14 24.11 -0.94
C ARG A 277 39.04 24.45 0.06
N GLY A 278 37.87 24.80 -0.45
CA GLY A 278 36.77 25.28 0.36
C GLY A 278 35.45 24.64 -0.01
N ILE A 279 34.55 24.56 0.98
CA ILE A 279 33.16 24.14 0.83
C ILE A 279 32.24 25.33 1.10
N VAL A 280 31.23 25.50 0.24
CA VAL A 280 30.15 26.47 0.37
C VAL A 280 28.83 25.72 0.34
N VAL A 281 28.10 25.73 1.46
CA VAL A 281 26.76 25.15 1.54
C VAL A 281 25.74 26.24 1.22
N ARG A 282 25.05 26.12 0.09
CA ARG A 282 24.13 27.14 -0.43
C ARG A 282 22.93 26.52 -1.15
N ARG A 283 21.88 27.29 -1.38
CA ARG A 283 20.80 26.88 -2.30
C ARG A 283 21.29 26.95 -3.75
N ALA A 284 20.69 26.13 -4.62
CA ALA A 284 20.94 26.23 -6.05
C ALA A 284 20.40 27.55 -6.61
N GLY A 285 21.05 28.06 -7.64
CA GLY A 285 20.55 29.18 -8.44
C GLY A 285 19.32 28.78 -9.26
N GLU A 286 18.58 29.77 -9.76
CA GLU A 286 17.49 29.49 -10.70
C GLU A 286 18.03 28.86 -11.98
N LYS A 287 17.55 27.65 -12.30
CA LYS A 287 17.96 26.87 -13.47
C LYS A 287 19.45 26.56 -13.51
N GLU A 288 20.06 26.35 -12.35
CA GLU A 288 21.46 25.91 -12.25
C GLU A 288 21.61 24.53 -12.90
N ALA A 289 22.53 24.42 -13.87
CA ALA A 289 22.83 23.14 -14.52
C ALA A 289 23.77 22.32 -13.63
N PHE A 290 23.48 21.04 -13.45
CA PHE A 290 24.29 20.13 -12.64
C PHE A 290 24.24 18.71 -13.19
N THR A 291 25.40 18.06 -13.30
CA THR A 291 25.51 16.66 -13.73
C THR A 291 25.82 15.80 -12.51
N THR A 292 24.96 14.82 -12.22
CA THR A 292 25.18 13.90 -11.10
C THR A 292 26.11 12.74 -11.46
N LEU A 293 26.60 12.03 -10.45
CA LEU A 293 27.45 10.83 -10.58
C LEU A 293 26.89 9.71 -11.48
N ASP A 294 25.58 9.72 -11.78
CA ASP A 294 24.93 8.81 -12.74
C ASP A 294 25.07 9.26 -14.21
N GLY A 295 25.72 10.41 -14.46
CA GLY A 295 25.91 10.99 -15.79
C GLY A 295 24.68 11.72 -16.35
N VAL A 296 23.66 11.99 -15.53
CA VAL A 296 22.42 12.68 -15.96
C VAL A 296 22.52 14.18 -15.71
N ASP A 297 22.26 14.96 -16.76
CA ASP A 297 22.17 16.42 -16.66
C ASP A 297 20.82 16.85 -16.08
N ARG A 298 20.88 17.73 -15.07
CA ARG A 298 19.72 18.21 -14.33
C ARG A 298 19.71 19.73 -14.27
N THR A 299 18.51 20.29 -14.15
CA THR A 299 18.27 21.73 -13.98
C THR A 299 17.62 21.94 -12.62
N LEU A 300 18.33 22.61 -11.73
CA LEU A 300 17.96 22.80 -10.33
C LEU A 300 17.44 24.22 -10.09
N ASP A 301 16.76 24.42 -8.95
CA ASP A 301 16.27 25.72 -8.51
C ASP A 301 16.52 25.93 -7.01
N GLY A 302 16.13 27.10 -6.49
CA GLY A 302 16.33 27.48 -5.09
C GLY A 302 15.65 26.58 -4.06
N GLU A 303 14.85 25.58 -4.48
CA GLU A 303 14.30 24.58 -3.59
C GLU A 303 15.30 23.47 -3.24
N VAL A 304 16.45 23.39 -3.93
CA VAL A 304 17.48 22.37 -3.74
C VAL A 304 18.68 22.94 -2.98
N LEU A 305 19.16 22.20 -1.96
CA LEU A 305 20.39 22.51 -1.25
C LEU A 305 21.58 21.90 -1.99
N MET A 306 22.61 22.71 -2.22
CA MET A 306 23.83 22.33 -2.91
C MET A 306 25.01 22.36 -1.94
N ILE A 307 25.91 21.41 -2.12
CA ILE A 307 27.30 21.52 -1.69
C ILE A 307 28.07 22.05 -2.90
N ALA A 308 28.76 23.17 -2.73
CA ALA A 308 29.57 23.81 -3.75
C ALA A 308 31.01 23.96 -3.24
N ASP A 309 31.96 24.12 -4.15
CA ASP A 309 33.25 24.71 -3.81
C ASP A 309 33.20 26.24 -4.04
N HIS A 310 34.35 26.90 -4.13
CA HIS A 310 34.38 28.35 -4.36
C HIS A 310 33.97 28.78 -5.78
N GLU A 311 33.82 27.86 -6.74
CA GLU A 311 33.54 28.15 -8.14
C GLU A 311 32.24 27.50 -8.64
N THR A 312 31.95 26.25 -8.26
CA THR A 312 30.90 25.41 -8.87
C THR A 312 30.16 24.53 -7.85
N GLY A 313 28.98 24.03 -8.22
CA GLY A 313 28.25 23.04 -7.44
C GLY A 313 28.88 21.65 -7.59
N ILE A 314 29.18 20.98 -6.48
CA ILE A 314 29.89 19.70 -6.45
C ILE A 314 29.03 18.56 -5.89
N GLY A 315 27.79 18.83 -5.47
CA GLY A 315 26.87 17.84 -4.93
C GLY A 315 25.53 18.43 -4.54
N VAL A 316 24.50 17.58 -4.44
CA VAL A 316 23.22 17.91 -3.82
C VAL A 316 23.25 17.45 -2.37
N GLY A 317 23.09 18.40 -1.46
CA GLY A 317 23.24 18.21 -0.02
C GLY A 317 22.37 17.08 0.50
N GLY A 318 23.01 16.06 1.08
CA GLY A 318 22.35 14.90 1.66
C GLY A 318 21.69 13.94 0.66
N VAL A 319 21.91 14.10 -0.66
CA VAL A 319 21.33 13.21 -1.67
C VAL A 319 22.39 12.51 -2.52
N MET A 320 23.21 13.25 -3.26
CA MET A 320 24.17 12.68 -4.22
C MET A 320 25.35 13.63 -4.46
N GLY A 321 26.57 13.08 -4.54
CA GLY A 321 27.75 13.82 -4.98
C GLY A 321 27.75 14.12 -6.49
N GLY A 322 28.60 15.07 -6.89
CA GLY A 322 28.95 15.36 -8.28
C GLY A 322 30.14 14.52 -8.74
N LEU A 323 30.33 14.45 -10.06
CA LEU A 323 31.37 13.61 -10.67
C LEU A 323 32.79 14.16 -10.50
N ASP A 324 32.96 15.49 -10.45
CA ASP A 324 34.26 16.13 -10.62
C ASP A 324 35.17 16.09 -9.38
N THR A 325 34.61 15.84 -8.18
CA THR A 325 35.31 15.91 -6.89
C THR A 325 35.46 14.55 -6.19
N GLU A 326 35.20 13.46 -6.92
CA GLU A 326 35.27 12.10 -6.39
C GLU A 326 36.70 11.66 -5.99
N ILE A 327 36.77 10.70 -5.07
CA ILE A 327 38.02 10.05 -4.67
C ILE A 327 38.53 9.17 -5.83
N THR A 328 39.80 9.34 -6.20
CA THR A 328 40.46 8.59 -7.27
C THR A 328 41.69 7.84 -6.75
N PRO A 329 42.24 6.86 -7.49
CA PRO A 329 43.47 6.17 -7.08
C PRO A 329 44.66 7.12 -6.82
N GLU A 330 44.65 8.31 -7.42
CA GLU A 330 45.69 9.34 -7.26
C GLU A 330 45.47 10.28 -6.06
N THR A 331 44.33 10.20 -5.38
CA THR A 331 43.98 11.11 -4.27
C THR A 331 44.91 10.90 -3.07
N ASP A 332 45.60 11.97 -2.65
CA ASP A 332 46.52 11.98 -1.49
C ASP A 332 45.93 12.71 -0.27
N ARG A 333 45.01 13.66 -0.50
CA ARG A 333 44.40 14.50 0.55
C ARG A 333 42.89 14.41 0.48
N VAL A 334 42.29 14.01 1.58
CA VAL A 334 40.84 13.82 1.69
C VAL A 334 40.25 14.89 2.60
N PHE A 335 39.17 15.53 2.14
CA PHE A 335 38.29 16.33 2.98
C PHE A 335 37.05 15.52 3.33
N LEU A 336 36.82 15.27 4.62
CA LEU A 336 35.64 14.59 5.14
C LEU A 336 34.55 15.59 5.51
N GLU A 337 33.35 15.36 4.98
CA GLU A 337 32.12 16.07 5.31
C GLU A 337 31.26 15.22 6.26
N GLY A 338 30.79 15.85 7.33
CA GLY A 338 29.61 15.41 8.08
C GLY A 338 28.69 16.57 8.36
N ALA A 339 27.44 16.48 7.94
CA ALA A 339 26.49 17.58 8.01
C ALA A 339 25.16 17.17 8.64
N CYS A 340 24.46 18.17 9.19
CA CYS A 340 23.07 18.07 9.58
C CYS A 340 22.25 18.89 8.58
N PHE A 341 21.43 18.22 7.77
CA PHE A 341 20.58 18.86 6.77
C PHE A 341 19.11 18.86 7.19
N ASP A 342 18.36 19.88 6.76
CA ASP A 342 16.91 19.93 6.91
C ASP A 342 16.24 18.81 6.09
N ALA A 343 15.39 18.03 6.77
CA ALA A 343 14.74 16.86 6.18
C ALA A 343 13.81 17.22 5.02
N VAL A 344 13.10 18.36 5.09
CA VAL A 344 12.17 18.80 4.04
C VAL A 344 12.97 19.22 2.80
N ARG A 345 14.08 19.92 3.00
CA ARG A 345 14.98 20.34 1.93
C ARG A 345 15.60 19.16 1.19
N VAL A 346 16.10 18.17 1.93
CA VAL A 346 16.63 16.93 1.32
C VAL A 346 15.55 16.20 0.54
N ARG A 347 14.32 16.10 1.08
CA ARG A 347 13.19 15.48 0.37
C ARG A 347 12.84 16.19 -0.94
N ARG A 348 12.92 17.53 -0.96
CA ARG A 348 12.76 18.33 -2.20
C ARG A 348 13.86 18.03 -3.21
N GLY A 349 15.12 17.97 -2.76
CA GLY A 349 16.26 17.56 -3.59
C GLY A 349 16.08 16.16 -4.19
N SER A 350 15.82 15.16 -3.35
CA SER A 350 15.54 13.77 -3.71
C SER A 350 14.43 13.64 -4.77
N LYS A 351 13.31 14.37 -4.59
CA LYS A 351 12.20 14.42 -5.56
C LYS A 351 12.59 15.12 -6.87
N ALA A 352 13.33 16.23 -6.81
CA ALA A 352 13.79 16.96 -7.99
C ALA A 352 14.75 16.11 -8.84
N LEU A 353 15.59 15.31 -8.19
CA LEU A 353 16.53 14.39 -8.84
C LEU A 353 15.87 13.07 -9.28
N GLN A 354 14.69 12.74 -8.74
CA GLN A 354 14.05 11.42 -8.83
C GLN A 354 14.98 10.28 -8.38
N LEU A 355 15.82 10.56 -7.38
CA LEU A 355 16.79 9.62 -6.81
C LEU A 355 16.55 9.44 -5.32
N GLN A 356 16.66 8.20 -4.86
CA GLN A 356 16.65 7.85 -3.44
C GLN A 356 17.93 7.10 -3.10
N THR A 357 18.75 7.65 -2.22
CA THR A 357 20.01 7.07 -1.74
C THR A 357 19.91 6.69 -0.26
N ASP A 358 20.86 5.91 0.24
CA ASP A 358 20.92 5.59 1.67
C ASP A 358 21.14 6.83 2.55
N ALA A 359 21.85 7.83 2.02
CA ALA A 359 22.01 9.13 2.65
C ALA A 359 20.68 9.90 2.66
N SER A 360 20.01 10.02 1.50
CA SER A 360 18.78 10.80 1.39
C SER A 360 17.68 10.23 2.29
N ARG A 361 17.52 8.90 2.31
CA ARG A 361 16.53 8.23 3.17
C ARG A 361 16.75 8.49 4.66
N ARG A 362 18.00 8.62 5.10
CA ARG A 362 18.37 8.95 6.48
C ARG A 362 18.11 10.42 6.80
N PHE A 363 18.63 11.32 5.98
CA PHE A 363 18.44 12.76 6.19
C PHE A 363 16.96 13.19 6.07
N GLU A 364 16.18 12.59 5.17
CA GLU A 364 14.73 12.82 5.02
C GLU A 364 13.92 12.51 6.28
N ARG A 365 14.47 11.73 7.23
CA ARG A 365 13.83 11.35 8.49
C ARG A 365 14.25 12.22 9.67
N GLY A 366 15.20 13.13 9.48
CA GLY A 366 15.76 13.98 10.53
C GLY A 366 16.77 13.23 11.38
N MET A 367 18.06 13.53 11.19
CA MET A 367 19.16 12.91 11.92
C MET A 367 19.49 13.65 13.22
N ASP A 368 20.30 13.02 14.07
CA ASP A 368 20.80 13.63 15.30
C ASP A 368 21.69 14.86 14.97
N PRO A 369 21.32 16.09 15.39
CA PRO A 369 22.08 17.31 15.09
C PRO A 369 23.39 17.45 15.89
N GLU A 370 23.64 16.55 16.85
CA GLU A 370 24.86 16.56 17.66
C GLU A 370 25.91 15.52 17.21
N LEU A 371 25.51 14.56 16.36
CA LEU A 371 26.32 13.39 16.00
C LEU A 371 27.48 13.66 15.04
N GLN A 372 27.43 14.75 14.25
CA GLN A 372 28.33 14.97 13.11
C GLN A 372 29.80 14.98 13.52
N GLY A 373 30.14 15.67 14.62
CA GLY A 373 31.52 15.77 15.11
C GLY A 373 32.10 14.42 15.51
N GLU A 374 31.33 13.60 16.24
CA GLU A 374 31.76 12.27 16.66
C GLU A 374 31.89 11.31 15.48
N ALA A 375 30.94 11.34 14.54
CA ALA A 375 30.96 10.50 13.35
C ALA A 375 32.12 10.86 12.40
N VAL A 376 32.39 12.16 12.17
CA VAL A 376 33.52 12.60 11.36
C VAL A 376 34.85 12.25 12.03
N GLY A 377 34.95 12.36 13.36
CA GLY A 377 36.10 11.87 14.11
C GLY A 377 36.30 10.37 13.94
N ARG A 378 35.25 9.57 14.15
CA ARG A 378 35.27 8.12 13.94
C ARG A 378 35.74 7.73 12.54
N ALA A 379 35.22 8.39 11.51
CA ALA A 379 35.62 8.15 10.12
C ALA A 379 37.07 8.57 9.85
N ALA A 380 37.52 9.71 10.37
CA ALA A 380 38.89 10.18 10.19
C ALA A 380 39.91 9.20 10.79
N GLY A 381 39.64 8.68 11.99
CA GLY A 381 40.49 7.68 12.64
C GLY A 381 40.57 6.37 11.86
N LEU A 382 39.41 5.87 11.40
CA LEU A 382 39.36 4.65 10.58
C LEU A 382 40.06 4.84 9.23
N ILE A 383 39.88 5.99 8.56
CA ILE A 383 40.59 6.28 7.31
C ILE A 383 42.10 6.34 7.53
N ALA A 384 42.57 6.99 8.60
CA ALA A 384 43.99 7.00 8.94
C ALA A 384 44.53 5.58 9.16
N GLU A 385 43.79 4.72 9.85
CA GLU A 385 44.14 3.31 10.09
C GLU A 385 44.25 2.51 8.79
N VAL A 386 43.25 2.59 7.91
CA VAL A 386 43.18 1.74 6.70
C VAL A 386 43.98 2.28 5.50
N SER A 387 44.39 3.54 5.54
CA SER A 387 45.13 4.18 4.43
C SER A 387 46.57 4.58 4.79
N GLY A 388 46.91 4.62 6.08
CA GLY A 388 48.18 5.14 6.58
C GLY A 388 48.28 6.67 6.59
N GLY A 389 47.16 7.38 6.38
CA GLY A 389 47.10 8.83 6.38
C GLY A 389 47.23 9.46 7.78
N VAL A 390 47.43 10.77 7.82
CA VAL A 390 47.57 11.58 9.02
C VAL A 390 46.42 12.59 9.11
N VAL A 391 45.66 12.54 10.21
CA VAL A 391 44.54 13.47 10.48
C VAL A 391 45.10 14.82 10.91
N ALA A 392 44.68 15.89 10.23
CA ALA A 392 45.06 17.27 10.54
C ALA A 392 44.62 17.69 11.96
N GLU A 393 45.30 18.69 12.53
CA GLU A 393 44.98 19.23 13.85
C GLU A 393 43.66 20.00 13.83
N GLY A 394 42.74 19.64 14.74
CA GLY A 394 41.43 20.26 14.89
C GLY A 394 40.37 19.80 13.88
N MET A 395 39.24 20.50 13.92
CA MET A 395 38.05 20.23 13.11
C MET A 395 37.36 21.55 12.76
N ILE A 396 36.91 21.70 11.53
CA ILE A 396 36.06 22.83 11.13
C ILE A 396 34.63 22.45 11.55
N ASP A 397 34.03 23.20 12.48
CA ASP A 397 32.64 22.98 12.93
C ASP A 397 31.86 24.28 12.80
N VAL A 398 31.10 24.41 11.70
CA VAL A 398 30.23 25.56 11.44
C VAL A 398 28.84 25.20 11.93
N ARG A 399 28.39 25.87 12.99
CA ARG A 399 27.13 25.59 13.67
C ARG A 399 26.29 26.86 13.86
N THR A 400 25.00 26.76 13.56
CA THR A 400 24.00 27.71 14.05
C THR A 400 23.79 27.47 15.55
N PRO A 401 23.93 28.49 16.42
CA PRO A 401 23.72 28.31 17.86
C PRO A 401 22.31 27.76 18.15
N ALA A 402 22.24 26.59 18.78
CA ALA A 402 20.98 26.03 19.28
C ALA A 402 20.75 26.45 20.74
N GLY A 403 19.51 26.83 21.07
CA GLY A 403 19.08 26.97 22.46
C GLY A 403 18.90 25.60 23.11
N PRO A 404 18.82 25.51 24.46
CA PRO A 404 18.52 24.24 25.12
C PRO A 404 17.13 23.75 24.72
N ASP A 405 17.02 22.48 24.36
CA ASP A 405 15.71 21.86 24.13
C ASP A 405 14.90 21.90 25.45
N PRO A 406 13.64 22.35 25.40
CA PRO A 406 12.84 22.44 26.61
C PRO A 406 12.52 21.05 27.14
N ALA A 407 12.71 20.84 28.44
CA ALA A 407 12.29 19.61 29.10
C ALA A 407 10.76 19.43 28.99
N ILE A 408 10.33 18.20 28.75
CA ILE A 408 8.92 17.83 28.66
C ILE A 408 8.44 17.43 30.06
N ARG A 409 7.36 18.06 30.52
CA ARG A 409 6.69 17.67 31.76
C ARG A 409 5.88 16.39 31.55
N LEU A 410 6.11 15.38 32.37
CA LEU A 410 5.38 14.11 32.36
C LEU A 410 4.65 13.87 33.68
N ARG A 411 3.32 13.81 33.61
CA ARG A 411 2.45 13.56 34.77
C ARG A 411 2.20 12.07 34.94
N THR A 412 2.57 11.50 36.08
CA THR A 412 2.30 10.09 36.42
C THR A 412 0.80 9.76 36.31
N SER A 413 -0.08 10.70 36.71
CA SER A 413 -1.53 10.54 36.58
C SER A 413 -2.01 10.45 35.13
N ARG A 414 -1.33 11.13 34.20
CA ARG A 414 -1.66 11.10 32.78
C ARG A 414 -1.19 9.80 32.13
N VAL A 415 0.00 9.30 32.50
CA VAL A 415 0.52 7.99 32.08
C VAL A 415 -0.50 6.90 32.45
N ASN A 416 -0.84 6.79 33.73
CA ASN A 416 -1.76 5.76 34.22
C ASN A 416 -3.19 5.96 33.69
N GLY A 417 -3.65 7.21 33.54
CA GLY A 417 -4.96 7.50 32.99
C GLY A 417 -5.11 7.17 31.50
N LEU A 418 -4.02 7.24 30.72
CA LEU A 418 -4.04 6.88 29.31
C LEU A 418 -3.80 5.39 29.08
N LEU A 419 -2.85 4.79 29.81
CA LEU A 419 -2.47 3.39 29.65
C LEU A 419 -3.36 2.43 30.44
N GLY A 420 -4.12 2.91 31.42
CA GLY A 420 -4.88 2.04 32.33
C GLY A 420 -4.00 1.27 33.31
N THR A 421 -2.78 1.75 33.57
CA THR A 421 -1.77 1.10 34.43
C THR A 421 -1.76 1.68 35.85
N GLY A 422 -0.97 1.06 36.73
CA GLY A 422 -0.72 1.53 38.10
C GLY A 422 0.76 1.83 38.39
N LEU A 423 1.51 2.25 37.37
CA LEU A 423 2.95 2.50 37.47
C LEU A 423 3.24 3.69 38.39
N ASP A 424 4.19 3.51 39.30
CA ASP A 424 4.66 4.61 40.13
C ASP A 424 5.68 5.50 39.39
N ARG A 425 6.03 6.63 40.02
CA ARG A 425 6.93 7.63 39.43
C ARG A 425 8.34 7.08 39.21
N ASP A 426 8.82 6.23 40.11
CA ASP A 426 10.19 5.73 40.07
C ASP A 426 10.33 4.61 39.02
N GLU A 427 9.30 3.78 38.85
CA GLU A 427 9.16 2.82 37.74
C GLU A 427 9.18 3.53 36.38
N ILE A 428 8.37 4.58 36.22
CA ILE A 428 8.33 5.40 35.00
C ILE A 428 9.70 6.03 34.72
N ALA A 429 10.34 6.60 35.75
CA ALA A 429 11.66 7.20 35.61
C ALA A 429 12.73 6.17 35.22
N ALA A 430 12.67 4.95 35.78
CA ALA A 430 13.59 3.88 35.45
C ALA A 430 13.46 3.44 33.98
N LEU A 431 12.23 3.32 33.47
CA LEU A 431 11.98 2.99 32.07
C LEU A 431 12.58 4.05 31.13
N LEU A 432 12.29 5.32 31.37
CA LEU A 432 12.80 6.42 30.54
C LEU A 432 14.33 6.56 30.62
N ARG A 433 14.93 6.36 31.80
CA ARG A 433 16.40 6.42 31.95
C ARG A 433 17.11 5.31 31.17
N ARG A 434 16.52 4.11 31.04
CA ARG A 434 17.05 3.03 30.19
C ARG A 434 17.12 3.43 28.72
N LEU A 435 16.18 4.28 28.29
CA LEU A 435 16.15 4.88 26.95
C LEU A 435 17.01 6.15 26.84
N ARG A 436 17.81 6.47 27.87
CA ARG A 436 18.76 7.59 27.92
C ARG A 436 18.11 8.98 27.97
N PHE A 437 16.86 9.07 28.38
CA PHE A 437 16.26 10.36 28.75
C PHE A 437 16.86 10.90 30.06
N ASP A 438 17.08 12.21 30.13
CA ASP A 438 17.48 12.89 31.37
C ASP A 438 16.22 13.13 32.22
N VAL A 439 16.02 12.34 33.27
CA VAL A 439 14.79 12.38 34.08
C VAL A 439 15.06 12.97 35.45
N ARG A 440 14.49 14.15 35.70
CA ARG A 440 14.50 14.83 36.99
C ARG A 440 13.20 14.55 37.76
N THR A 441 13.34 14.29 39.05
CA THR A 441 12.25 13.85 39.93
C THR A 441 12.02 14.77 41.13
N ASP A 442 12.49 16.02 41.05
CA ASP A 442 12.47 16.98 42.16
C ASP A 442 11.05 17.51 42.48
N GLY A 443 10.09 17.31 41.57
CA GLY A 443 8.70 17.75 41.68
C GLY A 443 7.67 16.63 41.83
N ALA A 444 6.39 17.02 41.81
CA ALA A 444 5.26 16.07 41.78
C ALA A 444 5.18 15.32 40.44
N ASP A 445 5.56 15.99 39.36
CA ASP A 445 5.67 15.43 38.01
C ASP A 445 7.15 15.25 37.65
N LEU A 446 7.43 14.43 36.62
CA LEU A 446 8.78 14.28 36.09
C LEU A 446 9.06 15.39 35.07
N GLU A 447 10.29 15.91 35.08
CA GLU A 447 10.82 16.73 33.98
C GLU A 447 11.81 15.89 33.18
N VAL A 448 11.56 15.77 31.89
CA VAL A 448 12.28 14.84 31.01
C VAL A 448 12.97 15.60 29.89
N GLY A 449 14.30 15.60 29.92
CA GLY A 449 15.16 16.05 28.83
C GLY A 449 15.24 14.98 27.74
N VAL A 450 14.96 15.39 26.49
CA VAL A 450 14.98 14.51 25.33
C VAL A 450 16.40 14.42 24.77
N PRO A 451 16.96 13.23 24.55
CA PRO A 451 18.27 13.10 23.92
C PRO A 451 18.20 13.52 22.45
N SER A 452 19.28 14.10 21.91
CA SER A 452 19.32 14.72 20.58
C SER A 452 18.92 13.79 19.43
N PHE A 453 19.21 12.49 19.56
CA PHE A 453 18.84 11.47 18.58
C PHE A 453 17.34 11.16 18.52
N ARG A 454 16.55 11.51 19.54
CA ARG A 454 15.08 11.30 19.56
C ARG A 454 14.35 12.51 18.99
N ARG A 455 14.18 12.50 17.67
CA ARG A 455 13.51 13.58 16.92
C ARG A 455 11.99 13.52 16.94
N ASP A 456 11.43 12.39 17.37
CA ASP A 456 10.00 12.09 17.44
C ASP A 456 9.34 12.53 18.75
N VAL A 457 10.12 12.72 19.82
CA VAL A 457 9.60 13.01 21.16
C VAL A 457 9.57 14.52 21.41
N VAL A 458 8.39 15.11 21.27
CA VAL A 458 8.18 16.56 21.41
C VAL A 458 7.03 16.93 22.36
N ARG A 459 6.24 15.94 22.79
CA ARG A 459 5.06 16.07 23.65
C ARG A 459 5.07 15.05 24.77
N GLU A 460 4.29 15.34 25.81
CA GLU A 460 4.07 14.42 26.93
C GLU A 460 3.58 13.03 26.48
N VAL A 461 2.69 12.97 25.49
CA VAL A 461 2.15 11.68 25.00
C VAL A 461 3.21 10.81 24.33
N ASP A 462 4.21 11.42 23.70
CA ASP A 462 5.31 10.70 23.07
C ASP A 462 6.17 10.00 24.16
N LEU A 463 6.32 10.62 25.34
CA LEU A 463 6.93 9.95 26.51
C LEU A 463 6.06 8.84 27.09
N ILE A 464 4.72 9.00 27.08
CA ILE A 464 3.79 7.96 27.54
C ILE A 464 3.89 6.73 26.63
N GLU A 465 4.05 6.93 25.32
CA GLU A 465 4.33 5.85 24.36
C GLU A 465 5.63 5.12 24.71
N GLU A 466 6.72 5.84 25.00
CA GLU A 466 7.99 5.21 25.39
C GLU A 466 7.89 4.39 26.67
N VAL A 467 7.12 4.87 27.65
CA VAL A 467 6.81 4.11 28.87
C VAL A 467 6.03 2.84 28.52
N ALA A 468 4.97 2.95 27.72
CA ALA A 468 4.15 1.80 27.33
C ALA A 468 4.96 0.74 26.57
N ARG A 469 5.78 1.19 25.62
CA ARG A 469 6.58 0.34 24.73
C ARG A 469 7.62 -0.45 25.50
N LEU A 470 8.33 0.21 26.42
CA LEU A 470 9.34 -0.45 27.24
C LEU A 470 8.74 -1.27 28.39
N TYR A 471 7.58 -0.87 28.92
CA TYR A 471 6.82 -1.68 29.86
C TYR A 471 6.36 -2.99 29.22
N GLY A 472 5.88 -2.92 27.97
CA GLY A 472 5.36 -4.01 27.17
C GLY A 472 3.85 -3.88 26.98
N TYR A 473 3.40 -3.74 25.74
CA TYR A 473 1.97 -3.57 25.41
C TYR A 473 1.14 -4.79 25.81
N ASP A 474 1.73 -5.98 25.76
CA ASP A 474 1.16 -7.25 26.18
C ASP A 474 0.81 -7.32 27.68
N LYS A 475 1.46 -6.49 28.49
CA LYS A 475 1.22 -6.40 29.94
C LYS A 475 0.12 -5.43 30.32
N ILE A 476 -0.33 -4.60 29.37
CA ILE A 476 -1.41 -3.65 29.61
C ILE A 476 -2.73 -4.41 29.55
N GLU A 477 -3.42 -4.51 30.69
CA GLU A 477 -4.67 -5.26 30.77
C GLU A 477 -5.75 -4.61 29.88
N PRO A 478 -6.41 -5.38 29.00
CA PRO A 478 -7.48 -4.85 28.16
C PRO A 478 -8.68 -4.50 29.03
N VAL A 479 -9.00 -3.21 29.11
CA VAL A 479 -10.22 -2.73 29.76
C VAL A 479 -11.30 -2.58 28.69
N ALA A 480 -12.49 -3.13 28.94
CA ALA A 480 -13.65 -2.90 28.08
C ALA A 480 -13.96 -1.40 28.05
N SER A 481 -13.56 -0.73 26.96
CA SER A 481 -13.88 0.67 26.76
C SER A 481 -15.39 0.81 26.60
N ALA A 482 -16.06 1.40 27.60
CA ALA A 482 -17.39 1.96 27.38
C ALA A 482 -17.15 3.28 26.61
N PRO A 483 -17.55 3.39 25.33
CA PRO A 483 -17.39 4.64 24.61
C PRO A 483 -18.10 5.75 25.40
N PRO A 484 -17.49 6.95 25.52
CA PRO A 484 -18.17 8.09 26.12
C PRO A 484 -19.51 8.27 25.40
N ARG A 485 -20.62 8.10 26.12
CA ARG A 485 -21.95 8.38 25.57
C ARG A 485 -22.16 9.89 25.62
N ASP A 486 -22.13 10.52 24.47
CA ASP A 486 -22.74 11.84 24.32
C ASP A 486 -24.26 11.65 24.38
N ASP A 487 -24.84 11.92 25.54
CA ASP A 487 -26.28 11.79 25.79
C ASP A 487 -27.09 13.01 25.30
N SER A 488 -26.47 13.93 24.55
CA SER A 488 -27.17 15.08 23.97
C SER A 488 -28.26 14.63 23.00
N ALA A 489 -29.32 15.44 22.89
CA ALA A 489 -30.41 15.17 21.95
C ALA A 489 -29.90 15.10 20.50
N GLU A 490 -28.96 15.98 20.13
CA GLU A 490 -28.33 16.00 18.80
C GLU A 490 -27.53 14.72 18.51
N ALA A 491 -26.77 14.21 19.49
CA ALA A 491 -26.03 12.95 19.33
C ALA A 491 -26.98 11.77 19.13
N ARG A 492 -28.08 11.72 19.89
CA ARG A 492 -29.12 10.67 19.76
C ARG A 492 -29.80 10.72 18.39
N GLU A 493 -30.18 11.90 17.93
CA GLU A 493 -30.80 12.08 16.60
C GLU A 493 -29.85 11.64 15.48
N ARG A 494 -28.57 12.03 15.55
CA ARG A 494 -27.55 11.57 14.57
C ARG A 494 -27.35 10.05 14.60
N GLU A 495 -27.34 9.46 15.80
CA GLU A 495 -27.21 8.02 15.95
C GLU A 495 -28.43 7.27 15.41
N GLU A 496 -29.64 7.74 15.71
CA GLU A 496 -30.90 7.19 15.18
C GLU A 496 -30.96 7.29 13.66
N ALA A 497 -30.60 8.44 13.08
CA ALA A 497 -30.53 8.62 11.63
C ALA A 497 -29.50 7.67 10.97
N ARG A 498 -28.32 7.51 11.59
CA ARG A 498 -27.29 6.57 11.12
C ARG A 498 -27.79 5.12 11.18
N ARG A 499 -28.43 4.72 12.28
CA ARG A 499 -29.01 3.38 12.45
C ARG A 499 -30.12 3.13 11.44
N GLY A 500 -31.02 4.08 11.23
CA GLY A 500 -32.07 4.00 10.21
C GLY A 500 -31.50 3.74 8.82
N LYS A 501 -30.49 4.53 8.40
CA LYS A 501 -29.81 4.31 7.13
C LYS A 501 -29.17 2.91 7.01
N GLN A 502 -28.54 2.42 8.09
CA GLN A 502 -27.94 1.08 8.10
C GLN A 502 -28.99 -0.02 8.02
N ASP A 503 -30.12 0.15 8.71
CA ASP A 503 -31.24 -0.78 8.68
C ASP A 503 -31.87 -0.83 7.29
N ASP A 504 -32.04 0.32 6.61
CA ASP A 504 -32.55 0.39 5.25
C ASP A 504 -31.64 -0.30 4.23
N GLN A 505 -30.32 -0.04 4.29
CA GLN A 505 -29.34 -0.74 3.47
C GLN A 505 -29.38 -2.26 3.71
N ARG A 506 -29.50 -2.68 4.98
CA ARG A 506 -29.60 -4.09 5.32
C ARG A 506 -30.88 -4.72 4.77
N ARG A 507 -32.03 -4.06 4.93
CA ARG A 507 -33.31 -4.54 4.37
C ARG A 507 -33.25 -4.68 2.86
N LEU A 508 -32.61 -3.74 2.16
CA LEU A 508 -32.39 -3.80 0.71
C LEU A 508 -31.55 -5.02 0.34
N ARG A 509 -30.40 -5.23 0.98
CA ARG A 509 -29.52 -6.40 0.72
C ARG A 509 -30.23 -7.72 1.04
N ASP A 510 -30.91 -7.80 2.18
CA ASP A 510 -31.67 -8.98 2.60
C ASP A 510 -32.81 -9.30 1.59
N ALA A 511 -33.48 -8.28 1.06
CA ALA A 511 -34.50 -8.45 0.02
C ALA A 511 -33.92 -9.00 -1.28
N MET A 512 -32.82 -8.42 -1.77
CA MET A 512 -32.15 -8.87 -2.99
C MET A 512 -31.64 -10.32 -2.86
N ALA A 513 -31.02 -10.65 -1.72
CA ALA A 513 -30.61 -12.02 -1.41
C ALA A 513 -31.82 -12.97 -1.35
N GLY A 514 -32.93 -12.53 -0.75
CA GLY A 514 -34.19 -13.26 -0.70
C GLY A 514 -34.82 -13.54 -2.08
N PHE A 515 -34.53 -12.69 -3.08
CA PHE A 515 -34.90 -12.92 -4.49
C PHE A 515 -33.92 -13.82 -5.26
N GLY A 516 -32.88 -14.32 -4.58
CA GLY A 516 -31.87 -15.21 -5.14
C GLY A 516 -30.78 -14.49 -5.92
N PHE A 517 -30.52 -13.21 -5.64
CA PHE A 517 -29.38 -12.50 -6.18
C PHE A 517 -28.13 -12.71 -5.32
N THR A 518 -26.97 -12.72 -5.97
CA THR A 518 -25.66 -12.68 -5.31
C THR A 518 -25.12 -11.26 -5.30
N GLU A 519 -24.71 -10.75 -4.13
CA GLU A 519 -24.06 -9.44 -4.04
C GLU A 519 -22.65 -9.50 -4.64
N VAL A 520 -22.29 -8.50 -5.43
CA VAL A 520 -20.94 -8.32 -5.98
C VAL A 520 -20.39 -6.98 -5.53
N VAL A 521 -19.06 -6.89 -5.38
CA VAL A 521 -18.36 -5.65 -5.04
C VAL A 521 -17.32 -5.40 -6.12
N THR A 522 -17.42 -4.27 -6.80
CA THR A 522 -16.54 -3.92 -7.92
C THR A 522 -15.64 -2.74 -7.58
N HIS A 523 -14.56 -2.56 -8.35
CA HIS A 523 -13.73 -1.37 -8.23
C HIS A 523 -14.55 -0.11 -8.55
N SER A 524 -14.35 0.93 -7.74
CA SER A 524 -14.92 2.26 -8.01
C SER A 524 -14.23 2.98 -9.18
N LEU A 525 -13.04 2.52 -9.57
CA LEU A 525 -12.25 3.03 -10.67
C LEU A 525 -12.42 2.16 -11.92
N LEU A 526 -12.52 2.80 -13.07
CA LEU A 526 -12.67 2.17 -14.38
C LEU A 526 -12.16 3.09 -15.51
N HIS A 527 -12.17 2.59 -16.75
CA HIS A 527 -11.77 3.37 -17.91
C HIS A 527 -12.87 4.37 -18.27
N PRO A 528 -12.57 5.67 -18.50
CA PRO A 528 -13.59 6.72 -18.72
C PRO A 528 -14.55 6.43 -19.87
N ASP A 529 -14.14 5.63 -20.86
CA ASP A 529 -15.02 5.21 -21.97
C ASP A 529 -16.21 4.39 -21.50
N LEU A 530 -16.06 3.59 -20.44
CA LEU A 530 -17.16 2.79 -19.91
C LEU A 530 -18.20 3.69 -19.25
N ASN A 531 -17.80 4.76 -18.56
CA ASN A 531 -18.75 5.77 -18.08
C ASN A 531 -19.49 6.42 -19.24
N ARG A 532 -18.76 6.87 -20.28
CA ARG A 532 -19.36 7.49 -21.48
C ARG A 532 -20.28 6.54 -22.25
N LEU A 533 -20.00 5.24 -22.22
CA LEU A 533 -20.84 4.22 -22.82
C LEU A 533 -22.19 4.14 -22.10
N ILE A 534 -22.23 4.22 -20.77
CA ILE A 534 -23.44 4.08 -19.96
C ILE A 534 -24.22 5.40 -19.85
N ASP A 535 -23.52 6.51 -19.64
CA ASP A 535 -24.09 7.86 -19.45
C ASP A 535 -23.15 8.90 -20.07
N PRO A 536 -23.28 9.21 -21.38
CA PRO A 536 -22.36 10.07 -22.12
C PRO A 536 -22.41 11.54 -21.68
N ASP A 537 -23.53 11.98 -21.13
CA ASP A 537 -23.73 13.37 -20.69
C ASP A 537 -23.16 13.63 -19.30
N ARG A 538 -22.75 12.57 -18.59
CA ARG A 538 -22.24 12.66 -17.23
C ARG A 538 -20.71 12.67 -17.19
N PRO A 539 -20.08 13.80 -16.82
CA PRO A 539 -18.63 13.88 -16.72
C PRO A 539 -18.10 12.95 -15.62
N SER A 540 -16.94 12.35 -15.88
CA SER A 540 -16.23 11.50 -14.92
C SER A 540 -15.26 12.32 -14.08
N VAL A 541 -15.06 11.91 -12.83
CA VAL A 541 -13.93 12.38 -12.01
C VAL A 541 -12.68 11.60 -12.42
N ILE A 542 -11.66 12.29 -12.91
CA ILE A 542 -10.39 11.70 -13.39
C ILE A 542 -9.33 11.75 -12.27
N ILE A 543 -8.58 10.67 -12.12
CA ILE A 543 -7.47 10.56 -11.17
C ILE A 543 -6.18 11.08 -11.83
N ASP A 544 -5.47 11.99 -11.18
CA ASP A 544 -4.22 12.58 -11.70
C ASP A 544 -3.07 11.57 -11.80
N ASN A 545 -2.94 10.69 -10.80
CA ASN A 545 -1.90 9.67 -10.72
C ASN A 545 -2.52 8.26 -10.63
N PRO A 546 -3.18 7.78 -11.68
CA PRO A 546 -3.87 6.50 -11.64
C PRO A 546 -2.87 5.34 -11.61
N LEU A 547 -3.26 4.21 -11.01
CA LEU A 547 -2.44 2.99 -11.02
C LEU A 547 -2.21 2.47 -12.45
N SER A 548 -3.22 2.62 -13.30
CA SER A 548 -3.15 2.34 -14.74
C SER A 548 -4.18 3.18 -15.50
N PRO A 549 -4.05 3.34 -16.83
CA PRO A 549 -5.04 4.04 -17.65
C PRO A 549 -6.46 3.44 -17.55
N GLU A 550 -6.58 2.13 -17.33
CA GLU A 550 -7.85 1.40 -17.17
C GLU A 550 -8.55 1.71 -15.84
N LEU A 551 -7.85 2.30 -14.86
CA LEU A 551 -8.37 2.66 -13.55
C LEU A 551 -8.22 4.19 -13.31
N SER A 552 -8.46 4.98 -14.36
CA SER A 552 -8.22 6.43 -14.36
C SER A 552 -9.45 7.29 -14.06
N ALA A 553 -10.65 6.70 -14.03
CA ALA A 553 -11.90 7.44 -13.80
C ALA A 553 -12.76 6.78 -12.72
N MET A 554 -13.37 7.60 -11.85
CA MET A 554 -14.38 7.13 -10.90
C MET A 554 -15.67 6.77 -11.65
N ARG A 555 -16.33 5.66 -11.26
CA ARG A 555 -17.58 5.19 -11.88
C ARG A 555 -18.72 6.20 -11.68
N THR A 556 -19.42 6.54 -12.75
CA THR A 556 -20.61 7.42 -12.71
C THR A 556 -21.92 6.63 -12.53
N SER A 557 -21.87 5.32 -12.81
CA SER A 557 -22.96 4.35 -12.64
C SER A 557 -22.38 3.00 -12.26
N LEU A 558 -23.08 2.25 -11.40
CA LEU A 558 -22.74 0.85 -11.09
C LEU A 558 -22.90 -0.08 -12.30
N ALA A 559 -23.75 0.29 -13.27
CA ALA A 559 -24.04 -0.55 -14.44
C ALA A 559 -22.76 -0.90 -15.23
N ALA A 560 -21.84 0.05 -15.39
CA ALA A 560 -20.57 -0.18 -16.08
C ALA A 560 -19.76 -1.33 -15.45
N SER A 561 -19.68 -1.33 -14.12
CA SER A 561 -18.93 -2.33 -13.38
C SER A 561 -19.67 -3.67 -13.31
N VAL A 562 -20.99 -3.64 -13.07
CA VAL A 562 -21.83 -4.85 -13.03
C VAL A 562 -21.83 -5.58 -14.39
N LEU A 563 -21.90 -4.86 -15.52
CA LEU A 563 -21.77 -5.46 -16.85
C LEU A 563 -20.40 -6.13 -17.06
N GLY A 564 -19.33 -5.56 -16.50
CA GLY A 564 -18.01 -6.20 -16.47
C GLY A 564 -18.04 -7.56 -15.76
N VAL A 565 -18.77 -7.68 -14.66
CA VAL A 565 -18.96 -8.94 -13.93
C VAL A 565 -19.82 -9.93 -14.73
N VAL A 566 -20.89 -9.45 -15.38
CA VAL A 566 -21.72 -10.28 -16.29
C VAL A 566 -20.83 -10.86 -17.40
N ARG A 567 -20.06 -10.02 -18.10
CA ARG A 567 -19.12 -10.43 -19.15
C ARG A 567 -18.11 -11.47 -18.63
N TRP A 568 -17.50 -11.20 -17.47
CA TRP A 568 -16.49 -12.09 -16.89
C TRP A 568 -17.03 -13.50 -16.63
N ASN A 569 -18.28 -13.61 -16.18
CA ASN A 569 -18.97 -14.87 -15.91
C ASN A 569 -19.46 -15.54 -17.21
N ALA A 570 -20.03 -14.77 -18.14
CA ALA A 570 -20.45 -15.25 -19.46
C ALA A 570 -19.28 -15.90 -20.21
N ASN A 571 -18.09 -15.28 -20.18
CA ASN A 571 -16.86 -15.81 -20.78
C ASN A 571 -16.39 -17.13 -20.13
N ARG A 572 -16.85 -17.43 -18.92
CA ARG A 572 -16.61 -18.70 -18.19
C ARG A 572 -17.75 -19.68 -18.34
N LYS A 573 -18.66 -19.46 -19.30
CA LYS A 573 -19.80 -20.30 -19.64
C LYS A 573 -20.87 -20.38 -18.54
N VAL A 574 -20.89 -19.40 -17.63
CA VAL A 574 -22.01 -19.22 -16.70
C VAL A 574 -23.13 -18.48 -17.46
N ARG A 575 -24.22 -19.19 -17.74
CA ARG A 575 -25.31 -18.69 -18.59
C ARG A 575 -26.46 -18.06 -17.82
N ASP A 576 -26.67 -18.48 -16.58
CA ASP A 576 -27.71 -17.96 -15.71
C ASP A 576 -27.05 -17.11 -14.62
N ILE A 577 -27.31 -15.80 -14.65
CA ILE A 577 -26.69 -14.83 -13.74
C ILE A 577 -27.79 -14.05 -13.03
N ARG A 578 -27.63 -13.86 -11.72
CA ARG A 578 -28.44 -12.95 -10.89
C ARG A 578 -27.52 -12.26 -9.90
N ILE A 579 -27.12 -11.03 -10.21
CA ILE A 579 -26.17 -10.29 -9.39
C ILE A 579 -26.67 -8.89 -9.08
N PHE A 580 -26.25 -8.36 -7.95
CA PHE A 580 -26.51 -6.97 -7.60
C PHE A 580 -25.33 -6.35 -6.88
N GLU A 581 -25.21 -5.03 -6.95
CA GLU A 581 -24.27 -4.25 -6.18
C GLU A 581 -25.01 -3.03 -5.61
N ALA A 582 -24.80 -2.73 -4.34
CA ALA A 582 -25.21 -1.49 -3.71
C ALA A 582 -23.95 -0.71 -3.29
N GLY A 583 -23.80 0.51 -3.78
CA GLY A 583 -22.59 1.29 -3.55
C GLY A 583 -22.64 2.71 -4.10
N ARG A 584 -21.61 3.48 -3.81
CA ARG A 584 -21.50 4.87 -4.28
C ARG A 584 -21.14 4.96 -5.75
N VAL A 585 -21.69 5.96 -6.42
CA VAL A 585 -21.23 6.48 -7.71
C VAL A 585 -20.73 7.91 -7.50
N PHE A 586 -19.96 8.43 -8.45
CA PHE A 586 -19.25 9.71 -8.28
C PHE A 586 -19.56 10.62 -9.45
N TRP A 587 -20.17 11.77 -9.17
CA TRP A 587 -20.57 12.74 -10.19
C TRP A 587 -19.76 14.02 -10.00
N ALA A 588 -19.07 14.45 -11.05
CA ALA A 588 -18.30 15.69 -10.99
C ALA A 588 -19.25 16.89 -10.77
N ASN A 589 -18.82 17.82 -9.92
CA ASN A 589 -19.54 19.04 -9.57
C ASN A 589 -18.60 20.25 -9.76
N GLU A 590 -19.16 21.42 -10.10
CA GLU A 590 -18.44 22.68 -10.28
C GLU A 590 -17.84 23.23 -8.98
N GLU A 591 -18.38 22.84 -7.81
CA GLU A 591 -17.94 23.29 -6.49
C GLU A 591 -16.67 22.58 -5.96
N GLY A 592 -16.07 21.70 -6.77
CA GLY A 592 -14.75 21.09 -6.53
C GLY A 592 -14.77 19.68 -5.93
N LEU A 593 -15.75 19.33 -5.10
CA LEU A 593 -15.94 17.96 -4.59
C LEU A 593 -17.07 17.25 -5.34
N PRO A 594 -16.92 15.95 -5.70
CA PRO A 594 -17.97 15.23 -6.40
C PRO A 594 -19.16 14.91 -5.51
N ASP A 595 -20.35 14.81 -6.11
CA ASP A 595 -21.50 14.23 -5.45
C ASP A 595 -21.35 12.71 -5.41
N GLU A 596 -21.63 12.11 -4.24
CA GLU A 596 -21.44 10.67 -4.01
C GLU A 596 -22.73 9.93 -3.63
N PRO A 597 -23.77 9.93 -4.50
CA PRO A 597 -25.01 9.24 -4.19
C PRO A 597 -24.79 7.73 -4.16
N GLU A 598 -25.62 7.07 -3.35
CA GLU A 598 -25.62 5.62 -3.22
C GLU A 598 -26.68 5.04 -4.15
N HIS A 599 -26.27 4.11 -4.99
CA HIS A 599 -27.13 3.44 -5.96
C HIS A 599 -27.19 1.94 -5.68
N LEU A 600 -28.27 1.32 -6.15
CA LEU A 600 -28.40 -0.12 -6.34
C LEU A 600 -28.40 -0.39 -7.83
N CYS A 601 -27.59 -1.34 -8.28
CA CYS A 601 -27.68 -1.92 -9.61
C CYS A 601 -27.86 -3.43 -9.50
N PHE A 602 -28.77 -3.98 -10.28
CA PHE A 602 -28.99 -5.43 -10.34
C PHE A 602 -29.15 -5.87 -11.79
N ALA A 603 -28.65 -7.07 -12.09
CA ALA A 603 -28.66 -7.64 -13.43
C ALA A 603 -29.04 -9.11 -13.41
N VAL A 604 -29.83 -9.53 -14.39
CA VAL A 604 -30.16 -10.92 -14.65
C VAL A 604 -29.89 -11.27 -16.12
N MET A 605 -29.42 -12.50 -16.35
CA MET A 605 -29.14 -13.06 -17.68
C MET A 605 -29.51 -14.54 -17.67
N GLY A 606 -29.99 -15.07 -18.80
CA GLY A 606 -30.33 -16.48 -18.95
C GLY A 606 -31.75 -16.81 -18.45
N HIS A 607 -31.87 -17.91 -17.71
CA HIS A 607 -33.16 -18.48 -17.32
C HIS A 607 -33.61 -18.08 -15.90
N ARG A 608 -34.94 -18.01 -15.72
CA ARG A 608 -35.60 -17.73 -14.44
C ARG A 608 -35.42 -18.82 -13.40
N HIS A 609 -35.19 -20.06 -13.84
CA HIS A 609 -35.02 -21.19 -12.95
C HIS A 609 -33.89 -22.06 -13.49
N SER A 610 -33.19 -22.74 -12.60
CA SER A 610 -32.31 -23.82 -13.02
C SER A 610 -33.14 -24.91 -13.72
N PRO A 611 -32.54 -25.68 -14.63
CA PRO A 611 -33.21 -26.84 -15.22
C PRO A 611 -33.85 -27.71 -14.13
N HIS A 612 -35.14 -27.98 -14.28
CA HIS A 612 -35.94 -28.73 -13.31
C HIS A 612 -36.63 -29.91 -14.00
N TRP A 613 -36.90 -30.99 -13.26
CA TRP A 613 -37.46 -32.21 -13.82
C TRP A 613 -38.90 -32.04 -14.37
N ASP A 614 -39.62 -31.03 -13.87
CA ASP A 614 -41.03 -30.76 -14.18
C ASP A 614 -41.25 -29.81 -15.38
N GLY A 615 -40.17 -29.37 -16.05
CA GLY A 615 -40.30 -28.56 -17.26
C GLY A 615 -39.05 -27.77 -17.64
N PRO A 616 -38.95 -27.31 -18.90
CA PRO A 616 -37.86 -26.46 -19.34
C PRO A 616 -37.93 -25.09 -18.64
N PRO A 617 -36.77 -24.53 -18.24
CA PRO A 617 -36.76 -23.25 -17.56
C PRO A 617 -37.09 -22.12 -18.54
N GLY A 618 -37.99 -21.20 -18.15
CA GLY A 618 -38.30 -20.00 -18.95
C GLY A 618 -37.15 -19.00 -18.93
N ALA A 619 -36.90 -18.32 -20.05
CA ALA A 619 -35.95 -17.20 -20.10
C ALA A 619 -36.50 -15.99 -19.33
N PHE A 620 -35.61 -15.18 -18.76
CA PHE A 620 -35.97 -13.89 -18.19
C PHE A 620 -36.55 -12.95 -19.26
N ASP A 621 -37.59 -12.22 -18.89
CA ASP A 621 -38.20 -11.16 -19.69
C ASP A 621 -38.38 -9.85 -18.90
N PHE A 622 -38.92 -8.83 -19.55
CA PHE A 622 -39.18 -7.52 -18.96
C PHE A 622 -40.09 -7.59 -17.73
N PHE A 623 -41.08 -8.47 -17.74
CA PHE A 623 -42.06 -8.57 -16.66
C PHE A 623 -41.47 -9.25 -15.43
N ASP A 624 -40.50 -10.14 -15.59
CA ASP A 624 -39.73 -10.67 -14.47
C ASP A 624 -38.93 -9.54 -13.79
N LEU A 625 -38.25 -8.70 -14.57
CA LEU A 625 -37.48 -7.57 -14.05
C LEU A 625 -38.38 -6.55 -13.35
N LYS A 626 -39.53 -6.24 -13.96
CA LYS A 626 -40.57 -5.40 -13.36
C LYS A 626 -41.06 -5.98 -12.03
N GLY A 627 -41.39 -7.26 -11.98
CA GLY A 627 -41.87 -7.92 -10.76
C GLY A 627 -40.82 -7.90 -9.64
N LEU A 628 -39.55 -8.10 -9.96
CA LEU A 628 -38.44 -8.01 -9.00
C LEU A 628 -38.29 -6.58 -8.45
N ALA A 629 -38.36 -5.57 -9.32
CA ALA A 629 -38.27 -4.17 -8.93
C ALA A 629 -39.45 -3.75 -8.04
N GLU A 630 -40.69 -4.07 -8.44
CA GLU A 630 -41.89 -3.77 -7.65
C GLU A 630 -41.88 -4.51 -6.30
N ALA A 631 -41.43 -5.77 -6.28
CA ALA A 631 -41.29 -6.55 -5.04
C ALA A 631 -40.23 -5.97 -4.11
N LEU A 632 -39.11 -5.46 -4.62
CA LEU A 632 -38.08 -4.80 -3.83
C LEU A 632 -38.64 -3.58 -3.12
N LEU A 633 -39.31 -2.68 -3.85
CA LEU A 633 -39.91 -1.48 -3.27
C LEU A 633 -40.97 -1.83 -2.21
N GLY A 634 -41.81 -2.84 -2.48
CA GLY A 634 -42.78 -3.35 -1.50
C GLY A 634 -42.12 -3.91 -0.23
N ARG A 635 -40.97 -4.60 -0.35
CA ARG A 635 -40.20 -5.10 0.82
C ARG A 635 -39.63 -3.97 1.67
N LEU A 636 -39.32 -2.82 1.06
CA LEU A 636 -38.87 -1.60 1.74
C LEU A 636 -40.03 -0.79 2.33
N GLY A 637 -41.27 -1.26 2.24
CA GLY A 637 -42.45 -0.61 2.85
C GLY A 637 -43.06 0.50 1.99
N LEU A 638 -42.77 0.52 0.69
CA LEU A 638 -43.38 1.45 -0.26
C LEU A 638 -44.66 0.83 -0.84
N ASP A 639 -45.82 1.36 -0.44
CA ASP A 639 -47.13 0.82 -0.82
C ASP A 639 -47.64 1.35 -2.18
N ARG A 640 -47.09 2.47 -2.66
CA ARG A 640 -47.51 3.16 -3.89
C ARG A 640 -46.41 3.17 -4.93
N VAL A 641 -46.19 2.00 -5.51
CA VAL A 641 -45.20 1.79 -6.56
C VAL A 641 -45.89 1.77 -7.91
N GLU A 642 -45.38 2.55 -8.85
CA GLU A 642 -45.83 2.57 -10.23
C GLU A 642 -44.65 2.37 -11.18
N THR A 643 -44.83 1.48 -12.15
CA THR A 643 -43.93 1.37 -13.31
C THR A 643 -44.52 2.16 -14.47
N VAL A 644 -43.75 3.09 -15.03
CA VAL A 644 -44.14 3.86 -16.22
C VAL A 644 -43.15 3.64 -17.36
N PRO A 645 -43.56 3.78 -18.64
CA PRO A 645 -42.61 3.79 -19.75
C PRO A 645 -41.58 4.90 -19.56
N TYR A 646 -40.32 4.62 -19.85
CA TYR A 646 -39.28 5.64 -19.85
C TYR A 646 -39.45 6.53 -21.09
N ASP A 647 -39.57 7.84 -20.90
CA ASP A 647 -40.00 8.79 -21.92
C ASP A 647 -38.85 9.44 -22.71
N LYS A 648 -37.62 8.95 -22.51
CA LYS A 648 -36.38 9.47 -23.10
C LYS A 648 -35.56 8.35 -23.72
N ILE A 649 -34.67 8.72 -24.64
CA ILE A 649 -33.66 7.80 -25.15
C ILE A 649 -32.66 7.50 -24.03
N ASP A 650 -32.48 6.22 -23.73
CA ASP A 650 -31.55 5.75 -22.70
C ASP A 650 -30.35 5.07 -23.35
N PRO A 651 -29.11 5.57 -23.17
CA PRO A 651 -27.93 4.91 -23.72
C PRO A 651 -27.71 3.49 -23.17
N LEU A 652 -28.15 3.21 -21.95
CA LEU A 652 -27.98 1.93 -21.27
C LEU A 652 -29.01 0.89 -21.74
N PHE A 653 -30.26 1.30 -21.96
CA PHE A 653 -31.36 0.38 -22.19
C PHE A 653 -31.99 0.49 -23.59
N ASP A 654 -32.72 -0.55 -23.99
CA ASP A 654 -33.48 -0.62 -25.23
C ASP A 654 -34.78 0.19 -25.14
N GLU A 655 -35.03 1.09 -26.09
CA GLU A 655 -36.10 2.11 -26.02
C GLU A 655 -37.51 1.50 -25.80
N ASP A 656 -37.79 0.36 -26.43
CA ASP A 656 -39.11 -0.30 -26.35
C ASP A 656 -39.26 -1.22 -25.13
N ARG A 657 -38.16 -1.48 -24.40
CA ARG A 657 -38.09 -2.47 -23.31
C ARG A 657 -37.51 -1.88 -22.03
N THR A 658 -37.88 -0.63 -21.74
CA THR A 658 -37.40 0.13 -20.58
C THR A 658 -38.56 0.78 -19.82
N GLY A 659 -38.46 0.77 -18.49
CA GLY A 659 -39.40 1.43 -17.59
C GLY A 659 -38.69 2.22 -16.49
N GLU A 660 -39.45 3.11 -15.87
CA GLU A 660 -39.05 3.90 -14.70
C GLU A 660 -39.93 3.53 -13.50
N LEU A 661 -39.30 3.46 -12.33
CA LEU A 661 -39.95 3.20 -11.05
C LEU A 661 -40.30 4.52 -10.38
N LEU A 662 -41.57 4.66 -10.00
CA LEU A 662 -42.06 5.76 -9.20
C LEU A 662 -42.50 5.22 -7.84
N ALA A 663 -42.06 5.87 -6.77
CA ALA A 663 -42.58 5.70 -5.42
C ALA A 663 -43.27 7.01 -5.01
N ASP A 664 -44.57 6.95 -4.71
CA ASP A 664 -45.37 8.14 -4.38
C ASP A 664 -45.28 9.27 -5.43
N GLY A 665 -45.10 8.89 -6.70
CA GLY A 665 -44.94 9.82 -7.83
C GLY A 665 -43.52 10.35 -8.03
N VAL A 666 -42.57 10.02 -7.15
CA VAL A 666 -41.15 10.39 -7.25
C VAL A 666 -40.38 9.29 -8.01
N ARG A 667 -39.59 9.68 -9.01
CA ARG A 667 -38.75 8.77 -9.80
C ARG A 667 -37.60 8.23 -8.92
N THR A 668 -37.55 6.92 -8.70
CA THR A 668 -36.54 6.27 -7.84
C THR A 668 -35.49 5.51 -8.63
N GLY A 669 -35.76 5.13 -9.87
CA GLY A 669 -34.83 4.37 -10.69
C GLY A 669 -35.42 3.95 -12.03
N ARG A 670 -34.60 3.28 -12.83
CA ARG A 670 -34.93 2.81 -14.19
C ARG A 670 -34.44 1.39 -14.39
N PHE A 671 -35.13 0.63 -15.24
CA PHE A 671 -34.80 -0.76 -15.52
C PHE A 671 -35.28 -1.19 -16.91
N GLY A 672 -34.59 -2.15 -17.53
CA GLY A 672 -34.94 -2.61 -18.86
C GLY A 672 -33.98 -3.65 -19.44
N ALA A 673 -34.20 -3.99 -20.71
CA ALA A 673 -33.22 -4.74 -21.49
C ALA A 673 -32.02 -3.85 -21.79
N VAL A 674 -30.80 -4.33 -21.53
CA VAL A 674 -29.58 -3.59 -21.89
C VAL A 674 -29.50 -3.46 -23.41
N SER A 675 -29.15 -2.26 -23.89
CA SER A 675 -29.13 -1.94 -25.32
C SER A 675 -28.09 -2.77 -26.08
N HIS A 676 -28.37 -3.08 -27.34
CA HIS A 676 -27.44 -3.84 -28.20
C HIS A 676 -26.07 -3.17 -28.31
N ARG A 677 -26.03 -1.84 -28.40
CA ARG A 677 -24.77 -1.06 -28.44
C ARG A 677 -23.88 -1.33 -27.22
N VAL A 678 -24.48 -1.42 -26.03
CA VAL A 678 -23.75 -1.69 -24.79
C VAL A 678 -23.34 -3.16 -24.73
N LEU A 679 -24.25 -4.09 -25.04
CA LEU A 679 -23.93 -5.53 -25.05
C LEU A 679 -22.79 -5.87 -26.02
N ASP A 680 -22.80 -5.29 -27.22
CA ASP A 680 -21.77 -5.49 -28.24
C ASP A 680 -20.40 -4.98 -27.76
N HIS A 681 -20.36 -3.83 -27.07
CA HIS A 681 -19.11 -3.31 -26.49
C HIS A 681 -18.53 -4.24 -25.42
N TYR A 682 -19.39 -4.83 -24.57
CA TYR A 682 -18.98 -5.83 -23.58
C TYR A 682 -18.82 -7.24 -24.18
N GLU A 683 -19.08 -7.44 -25.47
CA GLU A 683 -19.05 -8.73 -26.17
C GLU A 683 -19.99 -9.79 -25.55
N ILE A 684 -21.11 -9.35 -24.97
CA ILE A 684 -22.13 -10.23 -24.36
C ILE A 684 -23.17 -10.57 -25.43
N ARG A 685 -23.42 -11.86 -25.66
CA ARG A 685 -24.32 -12.33 -26.73
C ARG A 685 -25.76 -12.53 -26.24
N GLU A 686 -25.90 -12.93 -24.98
CA GLU A 686 -27.17 -13.20 -24.35
C GLU A 686 -27.87 -11.89 -23.92
N PRO A 687 -29.21 -11.81 -23.97
CA PRO A 687 -29.94 -10.67 -23.41
C PRO A 687 -29.67 -10.50 -21.92
N VAL A 688 -29.32 -9.28 -21.51
CA VAL A 688 -29.17 -8.88 -20.12
C VAL A 688 -30.30 -7.92 -19.74
N TRP A 689 -30.92 -8.17 -18.60
CA TRP A 689 -31.97 -7.35 -18.01
C TRP A 689 -31.41 -6.70 -16.75
N MET A 690 -31.51 -5.38 -16.62
CA MET A 690 -30.82 -4.66 -15.55
C MET A 690 -31.68 -3.51 -15.00
N GLY A 691 -31.54 -3.23 -13.71
CA GLY A 691 -32.12 -2.06 -13.05
C GLY A 691 -31.07 -1.25 -12.31
N VAL A 692 -31.22 0.08 -12.32
CA VAL A 692 -30.41 1.05 -11.58
C VAL A 692 -31.34 1.95 -10.78
N ILE A 693 -31.16 1.98 -9.46
CA ILE A 693 -32.03 2.67 -8.50
C ILE A 693 -31.18 3.60 -7.63
N ASP A 694 -31.65 4.83 -7.43
CA ASP A 694 -31.07 5.78 -6.48
C ASP A 694 -31.55 5.44 -5.06
N CYS A 695 -30.64 4.95 -4.22
CA CYS A 695 -30.99 4.55 -2.85
C CYS A 695 -31.32 5.76 -1.96
N GLY A 696 -30.71 6.92 -2.21
CA GLY A 696 -30.99 8.13 -1.44
C GLY A 696 -32.43 8.60 -1.64
N VAL A 697 -32.89 8.64 -2.89
CA VAL A 697 -34.28 8.96 -3.22
C VAL A 697 -35.23 7.87 -2.71
N LEU A 698 -34.88 6.60 -2.89
CA LEU A 698 -35.68 5.45 -2.46
C LEU A 698 -35.93 5.46 -0.95
N PHE A 699 -34.88 5.57 -0.14
CA PHE A 699 -35.00 5.57 1.32
C PHE A 699 -35.66 6.85 1.84
N GLY A 700 -35.51 7.98 1.14
CA GLY A 700 -36.24 9.21 1.46
C GLY A 700 -37.77 9.08 1.32
N GLN A 701 -38.27 8.13 0.52
CA GLN A 701 -39.70 7.82 0.41
C GLN A 701 -40.15 6.68 1.35
N ALA A 702 -39.22 5.88 1.87
CA ALA A 702 -39.56 4.74 2.71
C ALA A 702 -40.15 5.22 4.05
N SER A 703 -41.24 4.58 4.48
CA SER A 703 -41.89 4.90 5.76
C SER A 703 -42.09 3.62 6.58
N ASP A 704 -41.56 3.62 7.79
CA ASP A 704 -41.76 2.55 8.77
C ASP A 704 -43.17 2.52 9.38
N ARG A 705 -44.02 3.51 9.08
CA ARG A 705 -45.36 3.64 9.68
C ARG A 705 -46.36 2.68 9.04
N ARG A 706 -46.40 1.43 9.52
CA ARG A 706 -47.49 0.50 9.21
C ARG A 706 -48.76 0.92 9.96
N THR A 707 -49.82 1.27 9.21
CA THR A 707 -51.12 1.58 9.80
C THR A 707 -51.98 0.32 9.86
N TYR A 708 -52.47 -0.03 11.05
CA TYR A 708 -53.40 -1.15 11.21
C TYR A 708 -54.70 -0.87 10.43
N ARG A 709 -55.07 -1.82 9.57
CA ARG A 709 -56.39 -1.86 8.94
C ARG A 709 -57.16 -3.05 9.50
N ALA A 710 -58.36 -2.79 10.04
CA ALA A 710 -59.18 -3.86 10.59
C ALA A 710 -59.57 -4.87 9.50
N PRO A 711 -59.59 -6.18 9.81
CA PRO A 711 -60.07 -7.19 8.87
C PRO A 711 -61.48 -6.87 8.38
N PRO A 712 -61.77 -7.13 7.09
CA PRO A 712 -63.05 -6.84 6.48
C PRO A 712 -64.18 -7.63 7.15
N LYS A 713 -65.25 -6.94 7.57
CA LYS A 713 -66.44 -7.56 8.21
C LYS A 713 -67.49 -8.05 7.21
N TYR A 714 -67.43 -7.59 5.96
CA TYR A 714 -68.43 -7.84 4.92
C TYR A 714 -67.81 -8.56 3.72
N PRO A 715 -68.57 -9.42 3.01
CA PRO A 715 -68.06 -10.14 1.84
C PRO A 715 -67.71 -9.17 0.70
N ALA A 716 -66.75 -9.57 -0.13
CA ALA A 716 -66.46 -8.87 -1.39
C ALA A 716 -67.33 -9.43 -2.53
N VAL A 717 -67.57 -8.62 -3.55
CA VAL A 717 -68.22 -9.02 -4.81
C VAL A 717 -67.22 -8.85 -5.94
N GLU A 718 -66.97 -9.93 -6.69
CA GLU A 718 -66.04 -9.93 -7.81
C GLU A 718 -66.79 -9.82 -9.14
N ARG A 719 -66.29 -8.99 -10.06
CA ARG A 719 -66.83 -8.82 -11.41
C ARG A 719 -65.72 -8.79 -12.43
N ASP A 720 -65.88 -9.61 -13.45
CA ASP A 720 -64.97 -9.62 -14.57
C ASP A 720 -65.45 -8.66 -15.66
N LEU A 721 -64.49 -7.99 -16.29
CA LEU A 721 -64.69 -7.05 -17.37
C LEU A 721 -63.68 -7.35 -18.48
N ALA A 722 -64.15 -7.93 -19.58
CA ALA A 722 -63.36 -8.13 -20.79
C ALA A 722 -63.70 -7.05 -21.82
N ILE A 723 -62.72 -6.24 -22.19
CA ILE A 723 -62.89 -5.14 -23.15
C ILE A 723 -61.91 -5.27 -24.30
N VAL A 724 -62.40 -5.03 -25.52
CA VAL A 724 -61.58 -4.85 -26.72
C VAL A 724 -61.30 -3.37 -26.89
N VAL A 725 -60.03 -3.01 -27.02
CA VAL A 725 -59.57 -1.63 -27.21
C VAL A 725 -58.54 -1.56 -28.34
N PRO A 726 -58.34 -0.39 -28.95
CA PRO A 726 -57.23 -0.16 -29.87
C PRO A 726 -55.87 -0.51 -29.23
N GLU A 727 -54.90 -0.95 -30.04
CA GLU A 727 -53.59 -1.46 -29.57
C GLU A 727 -52.81 -0.42 -28.76
N GLU A 728 -52.94 0.87 -29.09
CA GLU A 728 -52.27 1.99 -28.43
C GLU A 728 -52.77 2.26 -27.00
N VAL A 729 -54.00 1.84 -26.68
CA VAL A 729 -54.59 2.09 -25.35
C VAL A 729 -53.87 1.25 -24.31
N THR A 730 -53.25 1.88 -23.32
CA THR A 730 -52.42 1.14 -22.35
C THR A 730 -53.26 0.52 -21.23
N HIS A 731 -52.72 -0.52 -20.59
CA HIS A 731 -53.32 -1.06 -19.36
C HIS A 731 -53.51 0.02 -18.29
N ARG A 732 -52.57 0.97 -18.19
CA ARG A 732 -52.60 2.09 -17.25
C ARG A 732 -53.77 3.02 -17.52
N ASP A 733 -54.05 3.33 -18.78
CA ASP A 733 -55.17 4.21 -19.16
C ASP A 733 -56.52 3.63 -18.71
N ILE A 734 -56.68 2.32 -18.86
CA ILE A 734 -57.86 1.59 -18.40
C ILE A 734 -57.92 1.52 -16.88
N LEU A 735 -56.81 1.16 -16.23
CA LEU A 735 -56.72 1.04 -14.77
C LEU A 735 -57.08 2.36 -14.07
N ASN A 736 -56.57 3.48 -14.59
CA ASN A 736 -56.86 4.81 -14.07
C ASN A 736 -58.34 5.17 -14.19
N GLU A 737 -58.97 4.86 -15.33
CA GLU A 737 -60.41 5.14 -15.51
C GLU A 737 -61.28 4.23 -14.64
N ILE A 738 -60.92 2.94 -14.47
CA ILE A 738 -61.61 2.01 -13.57
C ILE A 738 -61.59 2.55 -12.13
N ARG A 739 -60.41 2.92 -11.63
CA ARG A 739 -60.23 3.46 -10.27
C ARG A 739 -61.02 4.76 -10.07
N ALA A 740 -60.92 5.69 -11.04
CA ALA A 740 -61.63 6.97 -10.98
C ALA A 740 -63.16 6.81 -10.96
N CYS A 741 -63.69 5.81 -11.68
CA CYS A 741 -65.14 5.58 -11.75
C CYS A 741 -65.71 4.86 -10.53
N SER A 742 -64.92 3.98 -9.93
CA SER A 742 -65.36 3.01 -8.92
C SER A 742 -65.24 3.50 -7.47
N GLY A 743 -64.41 4.53 -7.22
CA GLY A 743 -64.27 5.17 -5.91
C GLY A 743 -63.83 4.22 -4.79
N ASP A 744 -64.20 4.53 -3.55
CA ASP A 744 -63.76 3.81 -2.35
C ASP A 744 -64.31 2.37 -2.23
N LEU A 745 -65.24 1.99 -3.09
CA LEU A 745 -65.82 0.63 -3.09
C LEU A 745 -64.96 -0.38 -3.86
N LEU A 746 -64.03 0.07 -4.71
CA LEU A 746 -63.09 -0.81 -5.41
C LEU A 746 -61.95 -1.19 -4.47
N GLU A 747 -61.92 -2.46 -4.07
CA GLU A 747 -60.89 -3.02 -3.20
C GLU A 747 -59.63 -3.41 -4.00
N SER A 748 -59.80 -4.07 -5.14
CA SER A 748 -58.70 -4.42 -6.04
C SER A 748 -59.17 -4.52 -7.50
N VAL A 749 -58.23 -4.39 -8.43
CA VAL A 749 -58.43 -4.59 -9.86
C VAL A 749 -57.18 -5.24 -10.44
N GLU A 750 -57.35 -6.39 -11.07
CA GLU A 750 -56.25 -7.21 -11.59
C GLU A 750 -56.48 -7.51 -13.07
N LEU A 751 -55.47 -7.24 -13.90
CA LEU A 751 -55.46 -7.68 -15.29
C LEU A 751 -55.00 -9.14 -15.31
N PHE A 752 -55.88 -10.06 -15.71
CA PHE A 752 -55.57 -11.49 -15.71
C PHE A 752 -55.39 -12.08 -17.12
N ASP A 753 -55.82 -11.38 -18.17
CA ASP A 753 -55.58 -11.81 -19.55
C ASP A 753 -55.44 -10.64 -20.53
N VAL A 754 -54.54 -10.81 -21.51
CA VAL A 754 -54.36 -9.92 -22.67
C VAL A 754 -54.31 -10.78 -23.93
N TYR A 755 -55.41 -10.78 -24.68
CA TYR A 755 -55.54 -11.59 -25.88
C TYR A 755 -55.35 -10.74 -27.15
N ARG A 756 -54.47 -11.24 -28.02
CA ARG A 756 -54.30 -10.78 -29.41
C ARG A 756 -54.46 -11.99 -30.33
N GLY A 757 -55.37 -11.91 -31.29
CA GLY A 757 -55.61 -13.03 -32.18
C GLY A 757 -56.66 -12.76 -33.24
N THR A 758 -56.96 -13.78 -34.04
CA THR A 758 -57.84 -13.67 -35.22
C THR A 758 -59.31 -13.42 -34.89
N GLN A 759 -59.72 -13.60 -33.63
CA GLN A 759 -61.09 -13.40 -33.16
C GLN A 759 -61.43 -11.93 -32.80
N ILE A 760 -60.46 -11.02 -32.90
CA ILE A 760 -60.64 -9.58 -32.67
C ILE A 760 -60.10 -8.78 -33.86
N ALA A 761 -60.52 -7.52 -34.00
CA ALA A 761 -60.09 -6.67 -35.11
C ALA A 761 -58.55 -6.52 -35.14
N ALA A 762 -57.99 -6.39 -36.35
CA ALA A 762 -56.58 -6.08 -36.51
C ALA A 762 -56.26 -4.74 -35.81
N GLN A 763 -55.08 -4.64 -35.17
CA GLN A 763 -54.68 -3.48 -34.36
C GLN A 763 -55.57 -3.22 -33.12
N SER A 764 -56.23 -4.25 -32.61
CA SER A 764 -56.94 -4.22 -31.32
C SER A 764 -56.45 -5.33 -30.40
N LYS A 765 -56.65 -5.14 -29.10
CA LYS A 765 -56.37 -6.14 -28.08
C LYS A 765 -57.54 -6.25 -27.10
N SER A 766 -57.77 -7.46 -26.60
CA SER A 766 -58.73 -7.72 -25.54
C SER A 766 -58.02 -7.76 -24.20
N MET A 767 -58.44 -6.97 -23.23
CA MET A 767 -57.91 -6.98 -21.86
C MET A 767 -59.02 -7.38 -20.89
N ALA A 768 -58.74 -8.38 -20.05
CA ALA A 768 -59.69 -8.91 -19.08
C ALA A 768 -59.28 -8.58 -17.65
N TYR A 769 -60.18 -7.93 -16.92
CA TYR A 769 -59.95 -7.43 -15.58
C TYR A 769 -60.87 -8.11 -14.57
N ALA A 770 -60.33 -8.56 -13.46
CA ALA A 770 -61.09 -8.97 -12.28
C ALA A 770 -61.16 -7.78 -11.33
N MET A 771 -62.36 -7.27 -11.08
CA MET A 771 -62.60 -6.16 -10.16
C MET A 771 -63.27 -6.66 -8.89
N ARG A 772 -62.68 -6.35 -7.74
CA ARG A 772 -63.20 -6.74 -6.44
C ARG A 772 -63.78 -5.52 -5.73
N PHE A 773 -65.06 -5.58 -5.40
CA PHE A 773 -65.77 -4.51 -4.71
C PHE A 773 -66.12 -4.89 -3.28
N ARG A 774 -65.92 -3.98 -2.33
CA ARG A 774 -66.26 -4.18 -0.92
C ARG A 774 -66.59 -2.86 -0.23
N SER A 775 -67.60 -2.87 0.64
CA SER A 775 -67.87 -1.76 1.57
C SER A 775 -67.39 -2.14 2.98
N GLY A 776 -66.81 -1.17 3.69
CA GLY A 776 -66.44 -1.32 5.10
C GLY A 776 -67.63 -1.31 6.06
N GLU A 777 -68.82 -0.93 5.59
CA GLU A 777 -69.98 -0.64 6.45
C GLU A 777 -71.16 -1.61 6.23
N ARG A 778 -71.26 -2.27 5.08
CA ARG A 778 -72.39 -3.15 4.71
C ARG A 778 -72.06 -4.13 3.58
N THR A 779 -72.93 -5.12 3.37
CA THR A 779 -72.91 -5.96 2.18
C THR A 779 -73.38 -5.18 0.95
N LEU A 780 -72.67 -5.32 -0.18
CA LEU A 780 -73.03 -4.71 -1.46
C LEU A 780 -74.11 -5.55 -2.16
N THR A 781 -75.09 -4.89 -2.76
CA THR A 781 -76.11 -5.55 -3.60
C THR A 781 -75.64 -5.68 -5.04
N ASP A 782 -76.12 -6.70 -5.76
CA ASP A 782 -75.77 -6.92 -7.17
C ASP A 782 -76.07 -5.71 -8.07
N ALA A 783 -77.20 -5.03 -7.82
CA ALA A 783 -77.59 -3.83 -8.55
C ALA A 783 -76.63 -2.65 -8.32
N GLU A 784 -76.01 -2.53 -7.14
CA GLU A 784 -75.01 -1.49 -6.88
C GLU A 784 -73.72 -1.72 -7.64
N VAL A 785 -73.23 -2.97 -7.65
CA VAL A 785 -72.01 -3.33 -8.36
C VAL A 785 -72.21 -3.23 -9.87
N THR A 786 -73.34 -3.70 -10.39
CA THR A 786 -73.69 -3.58 -11.81
C THR A 786 -73.71 -2.12 -12.27
N ARG A 787 -74.28 -1.20 -11.46
CA ARG A 787 -74.26 0.24 -11.77
C ARG A 787 -72.84 0.81 -11.85
N LEU A 788 -71.91 0.34 -11.02
CA LEU A 788 -70.51 0.76 -11.06
C LEU A 788 -69.82 0.20 -12.31
N GLN A 789 -70.02 -1.08 -12.62
CA GLN A 789 -69.50 -1.70 -13.83
C GLN A 789 -70.01 -1.00 -15.10
N ASP A 790 -71.31 -0.69 -15.19
CA ASP A 790 -71.90 0.04 -16.31
C ASP A 790 -71.36 1.48 -16.43
N LYS A 791 -71.03 2.10 -15.30
CA LYS A 791 -70.41 3.44 -15.28
C LYS A 791 -68.99 3.37 -15.82
N VAL A 792 -68.20 2.40 -15.37
CA VAL A 792 -66.85 2.10 -15.88
C VAL A 792 -66.91 1.84 -17.39
N LEU A 793 -67.77 0.91 -17.83
CA LEU A 793 -67.90 0.55 -19.24
C LEU A 793 -68.28 1.75 -20.11
N ARG A 794 -69.28 2.55 -19.70
CA ARG A 794 -69.67 3.76 -20.44
C ARG A 794 -68.52 4.75 -20.61
N ARG A 795 -67.65 4.87 -19.61
CA ARG A 795 -66.49 5.77 -19.66
C ARG A 795 -65.39 5.22 -20.57
N LEU A 796 -65.13 3.92 -20.50
CA LEU A 796 -64.17 3.25 -21.38
C LEU A 796 -64.62 3.29 -22.85
N VAL A 797 -65.90 3.07 -23.14
CA VAL A 797 -66.50 3.20 -24.48
C VAL A 797 -66.33 4.65 -24.98
N SER A 798 -66.70 5.63 -24.15
CA SER A 798 -66.66 7.04 -24.52
C SER A 798 -65.25 7.57 -24.77
N ARG A 799 -64.27 7.15 -23.96
CA ARG A 799 -62.91 7.69 -23.98
C ARG A 799 -61.95 6.92 -24.88
N TYR A 800 -62.09 5.60 -24.93
CA TYR A 800 -61.13 4.70 -25.58
C TYR A 800 -61.74 3.83 -26.67
N ARG A 801 -63.01 4.07 -27.03
CA ARG A 801 -63.77 3.25 -28.00
C ARG A 801 -63.76 1.77 -27.62
N ALA A 802 -63.77 1.49 -26.33
CA ALA A 802 -63.78 0.12 -25.83
C ALA A 802 -65.09 -0.60 -26.22
N GLU A 803 -65.00 -1.86 -26.61
CA GLU A 803 -66.16 -2.73 -26.86
C GLU A 803 -66.16 -3.88 -25.86
N LEU A 804 -67.33 -4.21 -25.29
CA LEU A 804 -67.45 -5.34 -24.38
C LEU A 804 -67.29 -6.66 -25.16
N ARG A 805 -66.37 -7.51 -24.72
CA ARG A 805 -66.23 -8.86 -25.29
C ARG A 805 -67.21 -9.79 -24.56
N SER A 806 -68.18 -10.32 -25.29
CA SER A 806 -69.15 -11.31 -24.79
C SER A 806 -68.55 -12.69 -24.66
#